data_AF-A0A1I3LMI9-F1
#
_entry.id   AF-A0A1I3LMI9-F1
#
_cell.length_a   1.000
_cell.length_b   1.000
_cell.length_c   1.000
_cell.angle_alpha   90.00
_cell.angle_beta   90.00
_cell.angle_gamma   90.00
#
_symmetry.space_group_name_H-M   'P 1'
#
loop_
_entity.id
_entity.type
_entity.pdbx_description
1 polymer ?
#
loop_
_entity_poly.entity_id
_entity_poly.type
_entity_poly.pdbx_seq_one_letter_code
_entity_poly.pdbx_strand_id
1 'polypeptide(L)'
;MDKTFDLTDISDWQTNMESSPVTLPAIQRGFVWKPKQVEDLWDSIMRGYPIGSFLVSRNVDKFDLMDGQQRATTIFIAHYNPFDTNGLGKIWSLKIIPVLWIDIKPISKPDTSKYSFRLITNSHPWGYQSKENNKKLSVSDRRNALEIFREDEKNKSGYTTFSNSTVFPYDCTFPIPFCFFLKADDYDDVIKSIEDYLPDNIRTKEKKFSNKDDYLKLLKGDLKSQIEEILITTRKIKNKKINYDIIENETLNEEEKQDNPTLFIRLNSSGTALTGDDLIYSIYKSIFPDAKKLVEEINLNFIQPVQIISLATRITASKLDKNTFTRKMSVRDFQRRIKDDNFKSKLNNILSNKTFKELFQKAIDILSCKNNDQFIGEIPPILIKTFIKRNQELFLFFIYWLHINKEKDLTDEIKFKMTSKLFLFSWFNFKNEKLLWEEKINNTDFWEEPINEMMRWKNEYGIQLLLPPDMLREYYKQEHIVNKFKLQDEHRWGLDLNGVGEKIIEYYQEIKIKELENHISNEYFWKLINNLHSNRQLLLFVQREYINTEFTDFNNLEDLEDTDTPWDWDHIYPDSWHNGKHNINKGIKEWNNNIGNYRVLSLEQNRSENNNLSPAERLNSNSTQETSFIQKNDYKYWSKINEIIKDDKIDNHFNAITIRMINIYEKVWNELKIHDFIKR
;
A
#
# COMPACT_ATOMS: atom_id res chain seq x y z
N MET A 1 -28.97 -30.14 -19.92
CA MET A 1 -27.59 -29.63 -19.98
C MET A 1 -27.04 -29.71 -18.58
N ASP A 2 -25.92 -30.40 -18.40
CA ASP A 2 -25.24 -30.44 -17.09
C ASP A 2 -24.73 -29.03 -16.79
N LYS A 3 -25.25 -28.42 -15.71
CA LYS A 3 -24.93 -27.04 -15.30
C LYS A 3 -23.55 -26.97 -14.65
N THR A 4 -22.51 -27.30 -15.42
CA THR A 4 -21.15 -27.39 -14.91
C THR A 4 -20.11 -26.91 -15.91
N PHE A 5 -19.01 -26.37 -15.39
CA PHE A 5 -17.79 -26.07 -16.15
C PHE A 5 -16.61 -26.83 -15.54
N ASP A 6 -15.64 -27.27 -16.35
CA ASP A 6 -14.36 -27.74 -15.80
C ASP A 6 -13.35 -26.60 -15.61
N LEU A 7 -12.19 -26.95 -15.06
CA LEU A 7 -11.15 -25.97 -14.73
C LEU A 7 -10.57 -25.29 -15.99
N THR A 8 -10.53 -25.99 -17.12
CA THR A 8 -10.05 -25.44 -18.39
C THR A 8 -11.08 -24.47 -18.95
N ASP A 9 -12.36 -24.86 -18.97
CA ASP A 9 -13.46 -23.97 -19.34
C ASP A 9 -13.40 -22.65 -18.55
N ILE A 10 -13.22 -22.73 -17.23
CA ILE A 10 -13.19 -21.56 -16.34
C ILE A 10 -11.97 -20.67 -16.59
N SER A 11 -10.80 -21.26 -16.85
CA SER A 11 -9.58 -20.51 -17.20
C SER A 11 -9.71 -19.80 -18.55
N ASP A 12 -10.51 -20.35 -19.46
CA ASP A 12 -10.72 -19.77 -20.79
C ASP A 12 -11.61 -18.52 -20.79
N TRP A 13 -12.33 -18.28 -19.69
CA TRP A 13 -13.10 -17.05 -19.50
C TRP A 13 -12.20 -15.80 -19.51
N GLN A 14 -10.93 -15.94 -19.16
CA GLN A 14 -9.94 -14.84 -19.11
C GLN A 14 -9.07 -14.77 -20.37
N THR A 15 -8.74 -15.91 -20.99
CA THR A 15 -7.83 -15.98 -22.15
C THR A 15 -8.53 -15.74 -23.49
N ASN A 16 -9.77 -16.21 -23.62
CA ASN A 16 -10.54 -16.23 -24.86
C ASN A 16 -11.89 -15.52 -24.69
N MET A 17 -11.86 -14.24 -24.30
CA MET A 17 -13.06 -13.47 -23.94
C MET A 17 -14.15 -13.45 -25.02
N GLU A 18 -13.76 -13.43 -26.30
CA GLU A 18 -14.71 -13.37 -27.43
C GLU A 18 -15.48 -14.68 -27.63
N SER A 19 -14.83 -15.84 -27.45
CA SER A 19 -15.44 -17.16 -27.68
C SER A 19 -15.93 -17.85 -26.40
N SER A 20 -15.58 -17.33 -25.22
CA SER A 20 -16.01 -17.90 -23.93
C SER A 20 -17.54 -17.90 -23.77
N PRO A 21 -18.15 -18.98 -23.24
CA PRO A 21 -19.59 -19.03 -22.92
C PRO A 21 -19.96 -18.17 -21.70
N VAL A 22 -18.96 -17.81 -20.88
CA VAL A 22 -19.13 -16.93 -19.73
C VAL A 22 -18.35 -15.64 -19.97
N THR A 23 -19.05 -14.52 -19.93
CA THR A 23 -18.49 -13.20 -19.93
C THR A 23 -18.17 -12.82 -18.49
N LEU A 24 -16.89 -12.54 -18.22
CA LEU A 24 -16.51 -11.88 -16.99
C LEU A 24 -17.11 -10.47 -16.97
N PRO A 25 -17.68 -10.01 -15.85
CA PRO A 25 -18.28 -8.69 -15.80
C PRO A 25 -17.31 -7.64 -16.28
N ALA A 26 -17.84 -6.66 -17.02
CA ALA A 26 -17.17 -5.39 -17.20
C ALA A 26 -16.74 -4.74 -15.86
N ILE A 27 -17.36 -5.17 -14.77
CA ILE A 27 -17.12 -4.78 -13.39
C ILE A 27 -16.30 -5.89 -12.70
N GLN A 28 -14.98 -5.89 -12.92
CA GLN A 28 -14.07 -6.63 -12.06
C GLN A 28 -13.41 -5.67 -11.08
N ARG A 29 -13.44 -6.04 -9.80
CA ARG A 29 -12.50 -5.51 -8.83
C ARG A 29 -11.09 -5.91 -9.29
N GLY A 30 -10.07 -5.12 -8.95
CA GLY A 30 -8.69 -5.62 -9.00
C GLY A 30 -8.59 -6.98 -8.27
N PHE A 31 -7.59 -7.78 -8.61
CA PHE A 31 -7.37 -9.03 -7.89
C PHE A 31 -6.99 -8.74 -6.43
N VAL A 32 -7.86 -9.11 -5.48
CA VAL A 32 -7.73 -8.74 -4.06
C VAL A 32 -7.44 -9.92 -3.15
N TRP A 33 -7.33 -11.13 -3.71
CA TRP A 33 -7.00 -12.31 -2.94
C TRP A 33 -5.53 -12.31 -2.55
N LYS A 34 -5.30 -12.49 -1.25
CA LYS A 34 -3.95 -12.66 -0.71
C LYS A 34 -3.38 -14.02 -1.14
N PRO A 35 -2.05 -14.18 -1.20
CA PRO A 35 -1.36 -15.44 -1.52
C PRO A 35 -1.94 -16.67 -0.81
N LYS A 36 -2.19 -16.57 0.50
CA LYS A 36 -2.83 -17.63 1.28
C LYS A 36 -4.17 -18.09 0.71
N GLN A 37 -5.04 -17.19 0.26
CA GLN A 37 -6.36 -17.55 -0.27
C GLN A 37 -6.24 -18.32 -1.60
N VAL A 38 -5.25 -17.96 -2.41
CA VAL A 38 -4.92 -18.64 -3.67
C VAL A 38 -4.41 -20.06 -3.40
N GLU A 39 -3.45 -20.19 -2.48
CA GLU A 39 -2.89 -21.49 -2.09
C GLU A 39 -3.94 -22.42 -1.46
N ASP A 40 -4.80 -21.88 -0.58
CA ASP A 40 -5.86 -22.65 0.09
C ASP A 40 -6.93 -23.17 -0.89
N LEU A 41 -7.28 -22.37 -1.91
CA LEU A 41 -8.23 -22.81 -2.95
C LEU A 41 -7.66 -24.01 -3.73
N TRP A 42 -6.40 -23.91 -4.16
CA TRP A 42 -5.77 -24.98 -4.94
C TRP A 42 -5.49 -26.24 -4.10
N ASP A 43 -5.15 -26.11 -2.82
CA ASP A 43 -5.10 -27.25 -1.90
C ASP A 43 -6.47 -27.94 -1.80
N SER A 44 -7.55 -27.17 -1.71
CA SER A 44 -8.93 -27.69 -1.66
C SER A 44 -9.31 -28.42 -2.96
N ILE A 45 -8.99 -27.83 -4.13
CA ILE A 45 -9.25 -28.44 -5.43
C ILE A 45 -8.53 -29.79 -5.54
N MET A 46 -7.21 -29.84 -5.26
CA MET A 46 -6.38 -31.05 -5.34
C MET A 46 -6.76 -32.14 -4.33
N ARG A 47 -7.43 -31.79 -3.24
CA ARG A 47 -8.01 -32.77 -2.29
C ARG A 47 -9.34 -33.34 -2.72
N GLY A 48 -9.95 -32.77 -3.76
CA GLY A 48 -11.30 -33.14 -4.19
C GLY A 48 -12.41 -32.48 -3.37
N TYR A 49 -12.12 -31.48 -2.52
CA TYR A 49 -13.17 -30.79 -1.76
C TYR A 49 -14.17 -30.08 -2.67
N PRO A 50 -15.46 -30.03 -2.30
CA PRO A 50 -16.45 -29.30 -3.07
C PRO A 50 -16.05 -27.82 -3.14
N ILE A 51 -16.12 -27.25 -4.33
CA ILE A 51 -15.97 -25.81 -4.54
C ILE A 51 -17.39 -25.26 -4.67
N GLY A 52 -17.66 -24.10 -4.06
CA GLY A 52 -18.97 -23.47 -4.17
C GLY A 52 -19.38 -23.30 -5.64
N SER A 53 -20.67 -23.26 -5.93
CA SER A 53 -21.12 -22.98 -7.30
C SER A 53 -20.69 -21.58 -7.74
N PHE A 54 -20.52 -21.40 -9.04
CA PHE A 54 -20.53 -20.06 -9.65
C PHE A 54 -21.97 -19.58 -9.78
N LEU A 55 -22.20 -18.29 -9.64
CA LEU A 55 -23.50 -17.71 -9.95
C LEU A 55 -23.40 -16.96 -11.26
N VAL A 56 -24.32 -17.21 -12.18
CA VAL A 56 -24.37 -16.56 -13.48
C VAL A 56 -25.77 -16.02 -13.78
N SER A 57 -25.85 -14.98 -14.59
CA SER A 57 -27.10 -14.53 -15.21
C SER A 57 -27.08 -14.85 -16.71
N ARG A 58 -28.26 -15.04 -17.33
CA ARG A 58 -28.35 -15.33 -18.76
C ARG A 58 -28.38 -14.02 -19.56
N ASN A 59 -27.48 -13.90 -20.53
CA ASN A 59 -27.39 -12.75 -21.43
C ASN A 59 -27.35 -13.19 -22.89
N VAL A 60 -28.49 -13.08 -23.58
CA VAL A 60 -28.70 -13.52 -24.98
C VAL A 60 -28.20 -14.96 -25.21
N ASP A 61 -26.95 -15.12 -25.66
CA ASP A 61 -26.31 -16.40 -25.99
C ASP A 61 -25.16 -16.80 -25.03
N LYS A 62 -24.87 -15.97 -24.02
CA LYS A 62 -23.80 -16.17 -23.03
C LYS A 62 -24.31 -16.06 -21.60
N PHE A 63 -23.43 -16.33 -20.65
CA PHE A 63 -23.65 -16.13 -19.22
C PHE A 63 -22.79 -14.98 -18.70
N ASP A 64 -23.32 -14.11 -17.86
CA ASP A 64 -22.51 -13.11 -17.14
C ASP A 64 -22.19 -13.62 -15.73
N LEU A 65 -20.91 -13.61 -15.33
CA LEU A 65 -20.49 -14.13 -14.02
C LEU A 65 -20.86 -13.16 -12.88
N MET A 66 -21.79 -13.56 -12.01
CA MET A 66 -22.31 -12.75 -10.90
C MET A 66 -21.53 -12.94 -9.58
N ASP A 67 -21.12 -14.17 -9.27
CA ASP A 67 -20.25 -14.49 -8.13
C ASP A 67 -19.18 -15.51 -8.51
N GLY A 68 -18.02 -15.41 -7.85
CA GLY A 68 -16.89 -16.32 -8.02
C GLY A 68 -15.74 -15.75 -8.84
N GLN A 69 -15.73 -14.45 -9.11
CA GLN A 69 -14.68 -13.77 -9.88
C GLN A 69 -13.27 -14.10 -9.38
N GLN A 70 -13.02 -13.98 -8.06
CA GLN A 70 -11.70 -14.25 -7.48
C GLN A 70 -11.30 -15.74 -7.60
N ARG A 71 -12.28 -16.66 -7.56
CA ARG A 71 -12.08 -18.10 -7.77
C ARG A 71 -11.71 -18.38 -9.23
N ALA A 72 -12.46 -17.80 -10.17
CA ALA A 72 -12.19 -17.93 -11.60
C ALA A 72 -10.79 -17.39 -11.96
N THR A 73 -10.43 -16.20 -11.47
CA THR A 73 -9.09 -15.64 -11.64
C THR A 73 -8.00 -16.53 -11.05
N THR A 74 -8.22 -17.09 -9.85
CA THR A 74 -7.26 -18.00 -9.23
C THR A 74 -7.08 -19.29 -10.03
N ILE A 75 -8.14 -19.77 -10.67
CA ILE A 75 -8.08 -20.92 -11.58
C ILE A 75 -7.25 -20.57 -12.82
N PHE A 76 -7.46 -19.39 -13.40
CA PHE A 76 -6.65 -18.86 -14.50
C PHE A 76 -5.16 -18.72 -14.14
N ILE A 77 -4.83 -18.12 -13.00
CA ILE A 77 -3.44 -17.91 -12.53
C ILE A 77 -2.63 -19.22 -12.54
N ALA A 78 -3.26 -20.34 -12.22
CA ALA A 78 -2.59 -21.63 -12.22
C ALA A 78 -2.39 -22.24 -13.61
N HIS A 79 -3.23 -21.91 -14.59
CA HIS A 79 -3.07 -22.36 -15.99
C HIS A 79 -2.10 -21.47 -16.77
N TYR A 80 -1.90 -20.24 -16.31
CA TYR A 80 -0.96 -19.30 -16.88
C TYR A 80 0.47 -19.85 -16.86
N ASN A 81 1.10 -19.87 -18.03
CA ASN A 81 2.50 -20.23 -18.18
C ASN A 81 3.32 -18.94 -18.36
N PRO A 82 4.11 -18.50 -17.36
CA PRO A 82 4.89 -17.27 -17.45
C PRO A 82 6.06 -17.36 -18.45
N PHE A 83 6.37 -18.57 -18.95
CA PHE A 83 7.49 -18.84 -19.83
C PHE A 83 7.09 -18.88 -21.32
N ASP A 84 5.80 -18.86 -21.63
CA ASP A 84 5.27 -18.81 -23.00
C ASP A 84 4.70 -17.41 -23.28
N THR A 85 5.43 -16.61 -24.05
CA THR A 85 5.08 -15.21 -24.35
C THR A 85 4.05 -15.07 -25.46
N ASN A 86 3.54 -16.17 -26.02
CA ASN A 86 2.56 -16.10 -27.10
C ASN A 86 1.19 -15.64 -26.56
N GLY A 87 0.80 -14.40 -26.89
CA GLY A 87 -0.60 -13.98 -26.92
C GLY A 87 -1.14 -13.16 -25.74
N LEU A 88 -0.35 -12.83 -24.71
CA LEU A 88 -0.87 -12.19 -23.50
C LEU A 88 -0.82 -10.65 -23.45
N GLY A 89 -0.55 -9.99 -24.57
CA GLY A 89 -0.33 -8.54 -24.63
C GLY A 89 -1.48 -7.64 -24.13
N LYS A 90 -2.63 -8.20 -23.72
CA LYS A 90 -3.81 -7.44 -23.24
C LYS A 90 -4.66 -8.14 -22.19
N ILE A 91 -4.14 -9.13 -21.46
CA ILE A 91 -4.92 -9.73 -20.36
C ILE A 91 -4.55 -8.97 -19.08
N TRP A 92 -5.37 -7.96 -18.78
CA TRP A 92 -5.39 -7.14 -17.56
C TRP A 92 -4.36 -5.99 -17.56
N SER A 93 -4.57 -4.98 -16.71
CA SER A 93 -3.61 -3.87 -16.51
C SER A 93 -2.36 -4.28 -15.72
N LEU A 94 -2.27 -5.54 -15.28
CA LEU A 94 -1.13 -6.05 -14.53
C LEU A 94 0.07 -6.27 -15.47
N LYS A 95 1.16 -5.51 -15.24
CA LYS A 95 2.43 -5.68 -15.96
C LYS A 95 3.05 -7.08 -15.81
N ILE A 96 2.80 -7.77 -14.69
CA ILE A 96 3.33 -9.10 -14.35
C ILE A 96 2.25 -9.92 -13.62
N ILE A 97 1.88 -11.09 -14.16
CA ILE A 97 0.86 -11.99 -13.60
C ILE A 97 1.49 -12.94 -12.58
N PRO A 98 0.96 -13.09 -11.35
CA PRO A 98 1.47 -14.03 -10.34
C PRO A 98 1.59 -15.47 -10.85
N VAL A 99 2.51 -16.24 -10.28
CA VAL A 99 2.74 -17.64 -10.69
C VAL A 99 2.54 -18.57 -9.52
N LEU A 100 1.71 -19.60 -9.72
CA LEU A 100 1.46 -20.65 -8.75
C LEU A 100 2.44 -21.81 -8.95
N TRP A 101 3.12 -22.17 -7.86
CA TRP A 101 4.04 -23.29 -7.77
C TRP A 101 3.50 -24.36 -6.81
N ILE A 102 4.01 -25.58 -6.93
CA ILE A 102 3.82 -26.65 -5.95
C ILE A 102 5.19 -27.18 -5.51
N ASP A 103 5.39 -27.33 -4.20
CA ASP A 103 6.51 -28.10 -3.66
C ASP A 103 6.11 -29.58 -3.62
N ILE A 104 6.78 -30.41 -4.42
CA ILE A 104 6.40 -31.82 -4.60
C ILE A 104 6.81 -32.72 -3.43
N LYS A 105 7.74 -32.26 -2.59
CA LYS A 105 8.18 -33.00 -1.39
C LYS A 105 8.61 -32.02 -0.29
N PRO A 106 7.65 -31.27 0.28
CA PRO A 106 7.92 -30.22 1.25
C PRO A 106 8.40 -30.79 2.58
N ILE A 107 9.44 -30.19 3.16
CA ILE A 107 9.82 -30.45 4.56
C ILE A 107 8.82 -29.80 5.53
N SER A 108 8.27 -28.64 5.17
CA SER A 108 7.31 -27.88 5.97
C SER A 108 6.16 -27.36 5.10
N LYS A 109 4.95 -27.43 5.65
CA LYS A 109 3.73 -26.87 5.05
C LYS A 109 2.74 -26.45 6.15
N PRO A 110 1.73 -25.64 5.84
CA PRO A 110 0.71 -25.27 6.82
C PRO A 110 0.02 -26.53 7.36
N ASP A 111 -0.32 -26.53 8.65
CA ASP A 111 -0.93 -27.71 9.31
C ASP A 111 -2.25 -28.14 8.67
N THR A 112 -2.98 -27.17 8.16
CA THR A 112 -4.27 -27.40 7.50
C THR A 112 -4.15 -27.83 6.04
N SER A 113 -2.95 -27.81 5.42
CA SER A 113 -2.73 -28.06 3.99
C SER A 113 -2.19 -29.48 3.70
N LYS A 114 -2.53 -30.09 2.56
CA LYS A 114 -2.07 -31.45 2.17
C LYS A 114 -0.97 -31.26 1.14
N TYR A 115 -1.24 -30.43 0.15
CA TYR A 115 -0.30 -29.98 -0.86
C TYR A 115 0.33 -28.66 -0.44
N SER A 116 1.54 -28.42 -0.89
CA SER A 116 2.31 -27.23 -0.56
C SER A 116 2.37 -26.30 -1.76
N PHE A 117 1.27 -25.59 -1.99
CA PHE A 117 1.20 -24.56 -3.01
C PHE A 117 1.97 -23.30 -2.58
N ARG A 118 2.59 -22.60 -3.53
CA ARG A 118 3.28 -21.31 -3.29
C ARG A 118 2.96 -20.31 -4.39
N LEU A 119 2.44 -19.16 -4.00
CA LEU A 119 2.28 -18.05 -4.93
C LEU A 119 3.48 -17.10 -4.83
N ILE A 120 4.08 -16.76 -5.98
CA ILE A 120 5.03 -15.65 -6.08
C ILE A 120 4.37 -14.45 -6.78
N THR A 121 4.76 -13.25 -6.37
CA THR A 121 4.22 -11.98 -6.88
C THR A 121 5.37 -11.03 -7.20
N ASN A 122 5.11 -9.92 -7.90
CA ASN A 122 6.14 -8.94 -8.21
C ASN A 122 6.81 -8.34 -6.95
N SER A 123 6.04 -8.16 -5.87
CA SER A 123 6.54 -7.66 -4.59
C SER A 123 7.29 -8.73 -3.77
N HIS A 124 7.03 -10.02 -4.03
CA HIS A 124 7.67 -11.16 -3.38
C HIS A 124 8.04 -12.24 -4.39
N PRO A 125 9.08 -12.02 -5.22
CA PRO A 125 9.50 -12.99 -6.25
C PRO A 125 10.01 -14.31 -5.66
N TRP A 126 10.37 -14.31 -4.37
CA TRP A 126 10.80 -15.47 -3.58
C TRP A 126 9.66 -16.18 -2.83
N GLY A 127 8.44 -15.64 -2.85
CA GLY A 127 7.27 -16.19 -2.16
C GLY A 127 7.13 -15.87 -0.66
N TYR A 128 6.38 -16.69 0.06
CA TYR A 128 6.03 -16.52 1.48
C TYR A 128 6.51 -17.71 2.31
N GLN A 129 6.43 -17.62 3.64
CA GLN A 129 6.88 -18.69 4.53
C GLN A 129 6.07 -19.97 4.32
N SER A 130 6.79 -21.09 4.27
CA SER A 130 6.22 -22.40 3.99
C SER A 130 5.19 -22.87 5.02
N LYS A 131 5.42 -22.56 6.31
CA LYS A 131 4.54 -22.94 7.43
C LYS A 131 3.39 -21.96 7.62
N GLU A 132 3.70 -20.66 7.65
CA GLU A 132 2.77 -19.56 7.83
C GLU A 132 2.66 -18.77 6.53
N ASN A 133 1.92 -19.30 5.55
CA ASN A 133 1.88 -18.80 4.17
C ASN A 133 1.23 -17.40 3.97
N ASN A 134 0.87 -16.72 5.05
CA ASN A 134 0.50 -15.30 5.07
C ASN A 134 1.63 -14.38 5.56
N LYS A 135 2.76 -14.93 6.01
CA LYS A 135 3.93 -14.17 6.49
C LYS A 135 5.01 -14.12 5.42
N LYS A 136 5.63 -12.95 5.30
CA LYS A 136 6.81 -12.74 4.44
C LYS A 136 7.95 -13.64 4.88
N LEU A 137 8.76 -14.10 3.93
CA LEU A 137 10.02 -14.78 4.24
C LEU A 137 10.89 -13.93 5.18
N SER A 138 11.70 -14.62 5.99
CA SER A 138 12.66 -13.97 6.86
C SER A 138 13.60 -13.09 6.02
N VAL A 139 14.14 -12.04 6.65
CA VAL A 139 15.10 -11.14 5.99
C VAL A 139 16.28 -11.93 5.39
N SER A 140 16.78 -12.93 6.11
CA SER A 140 17.88 -13.81 5.68
C SER A 140 17.51 -14.64 4.45
N ASP A 141 16.34 -15.29 4.46
CA ASP A 141 15.89 -16.14 3.35
C ASP A 141 15.69 -15.33 2.07
N ARG A 142 15.08 -14.15 2.18
CA ARG A 142 14.92 -13.24 1.04
C ARG A 142 16.27 -12.80 0.45
N ARG A 143 17.33 -12.70 1.26
CA ARG A 143 18.68 -12.33 0.78
C ARG A 143 19.28 -13.45 -0.04
N ASN A 144 19.25 -14.65 0.51
CA ASN A 144 19.82 -15.83 -0.15
C ASN A 144 19.09 -16.10 -1.47
N ALA A 145 17.76 -15.88 -1.52
CA ALA A 145 16.99 -15.92 -2.76
C ALA A 145 17.47 -14.90 -3.81
N LEU A 146 17.67 -13.65 -3.41
CA LEU A 146 18.13 -12.57 -4.31
C LEU A 146 19.52 -12.82 -4.89
N GLU A 147 20.45 -13.31 -4.08
CA GLU A 147 21.81 -13.67 -4.54
C GLU A 147 21.73 -14.65 -5.70
N ILE A 148 20.88 -15.68 -5.55
CA ILE A 148 20.65 -16.69 -6.58
C ILE A 148 19.99 -16.07 -7.81
N PHE A 149 18.91 -15.29 -7.65
CA PHE A 149 18.16 -14.73 -8.77
C PHE A 149 19.01 -13.78 -9.64
N ARG A 150 19.97 -13.05 -9.05
CA ARG A 150 20.83 -12.10 -9.75
C ARG A 150 21.91 -12.73 -10.64
N GLU A 151 22.11 -14.03 -10.50
CA GLU A 151 22.96 -14.78 -11.43
C GLU A 151 22.36 -14.79 -12.83
N ASP A 152 21.04 -14.65 -12.97
CA ASP A 152 20.39 -14.43 -14.26
C ASP A 152 20.70 -13.03 -14.79
N GLU A 153 21.10 -12.94 -16.07
CA GLU A 153 21.46 -11.68 -16.71
C GLU A 153 20.28 -10.71 -16.84
N LYS A 154 19.04 -11.19 -16.81
CA LYS A 154 17.82 -10.37 -16.87
C LYS A 154 17.52 -9.68 -15.53
N ASN A 155 18.18 -10.09 -14.44
CA ASN A 155 17.90 -9.65 -13.07
C ASN A 155 18.95 -8.66 -12.54
N LYS A 156 19.30 -7.62 -13.32
CA LYS A 156 20.29 -6.59 -12.91
C LYS A 156 19.68 -5.34 -12.25
N SER A 157 18.40 -5.11 -12.46
CA SER A 157 17.64 -4.00 -11.88
C SER A 157 17.07 -4.32 -10.49
N GLY A 158 16.24 -3.43 -9.93
CA GLY A 158 15.54 -3.69 -8.67
C GLY A 158 14.64 -4.92 -8.76
N TYR A 159 14.54 -5.70 -7.69
CA TYR A 159 13.86 -7.01 -7.70
C TYR A 159 12.38 -6.96 -8.10
N THR A 160 11.72 -5.80 -7.98
CA THR A 160 10.34 -5.53 -8.42
C THR A 160 10.19 -5.44 -9.95
N THR A 161 11.25 -5.72 -10.68
CA THR A 161 11.28 -5.76 -12.16
C THR A 161 11.71 -7.13 -12.69
N PHE A 162 12.03 -8.07 -11.80
CA PHE A 162 12.43 -9.41 -12.19
C PHE A 162 11.26 -10.09 -12.91
N SER A 163 11.58 -10.79 -14.00
CA SER A 163 10.59 -11.58 -14.70
C SER A 163 10.20 -12.78 -13.86
N ASN A 164 8.91 -13.16 -13.85
CA ASN A 164 8.47 -14.40 -13.22
C ASN A 164 9.09 -15.67 -13.83
N SER A 165 9.72 -15.55 -15.01
CA SER A 165 10.49 -16.63 -15.63
C SER A 165 11.89 -16.84 -15.04
N THR A 166 12.38 -15.93 -14.20
CA THR A 166 13.76 -15.97 -13.67
C THR A 166 13.80 -16.09 -12.14
N VAL A 167 12.64 -16.30 -11.50
CA VAL A 167 12.48 -16.36 -10.05
C VAL A 167 11.58 -17.53 -9.65
N PHE A 168 11.69 -17.98 -8.41
CA PHE A 168 11.01 -19.17 -7.90
C PHE A 168 10.85 -19.12 -6.37
N PRO A 169 9.90 -19.85 -5.78
CA PRO A 169 9.69 -19.82 -4.33
C PRO A 169 10.88 -20.43 -3.57
N TYR A 170 11.62 -19.59 -2.85
CA TYR A 170 12.92 -19.98 -2.27
C TYR A 170 12.80 -20.92 -1.07
N ASP A 171 11.74 -20.78 -0.27
CA ASP A 171 11.48 -21.59 0.94
C ASP A 171 10.85 -22.97 0.62
N CYS A 172 10.82 -23.36 -0.66
CA CYS A 172 10.45 -24.71 -1.10
C CYS A 172 11.62 -25.68 -1.00
N THR A 173 11.30 -26.97 -1.00
CA THR A 173 12.25 -28.06 -1.15
C THR A 173 12.47 -28.36 -2.63
N PHE A 174 11.41 -28.71 -3.37
CA PHE A 174 11.45 -29.05 -4.80
C PHE A 174 10.29 -28.37 -5.55
N PRO A 175 10.43 -27.08 -5.90
CA PRO A 175 9.36 -26.31 -6.51
C PRO A 175 9.22 -26.59 -8.01
N ILE A 176 7.99 -26.83 -8.46
CA ILE A 176 7.64 -26.93 -9.87
C ILE A 176 6.45 -25.99 -10.16
N PRO A 177 6.47 -25.20 -11.25
CA PRO A 177 5.31 -24.41 -11.66
C PRO A 177 4.10 -25.32 -11.84
N PHE A 178 2.98 -24.99 -11.19
CA PHE A 178 1.84 -25.89 -11.17
C PHE A 178 1.17 -26.02 -12.55
N CYS A 179 1.30 -25.00 -13.41
CA CYS A 179 0.84 -25.04 -14.79
C CYS A 179 1.46 -26.19 -15.59
N PHE A 180 2.67 -26.66 -15.26
CA PHE A 180 3.30 -27.79 -15.95
C PHE A 180 2.52 -29.08 -15.72
N PHE A 181 1.97 -29.30 -14.52
CA PHE A 181 1.12 -30.46 -14.24
C PHE A 181 -0.25 -30.37 -14.90
N LEU A 182 -0.81 -29.16 -15.04
CA LEU A 182 -2.12 -28.96 -15.66
C LEU A 182 -2.07 -29.18 -17.19
N LYS A 183 -0.94 -28.85 -17.82
CA LYS A 183 -0.72 -28.98 -19.26
C LYS A 183 -0.13 -30.32 -19.69
N ALA A 184 0.56 -31.02 -18.79
CA ALA A 184 1.17 -32.31 -19.09
C ALA A 184 0.11 -33.41 -19.27
N ASP A 185 0.28 -34.22 -20.31
CA ASP A 185 -0.48 -35.44 -20.46
C ASP A 185 0.17 -36.54 -19.63
N ASP A 186 1.50 -36.60 -19.53
CA ASP A 186 2.24 -37.58 -18.74
C ASP A 186 3.48 -37.05 -17.98
N TYR A 187 4.24 -37.98 -17.41
CA TYR A 187 5.46 -37.68 -16.65
C TYR A 187 6.54 -37.03 -17.51
N ASP A 188 6.72 -37.50 -18.74
CA ASP A 188 7.77 -37.01 -19.63
C ASP A 188 7.47 -35.59 -20.09
N ASP A 189 6.19 -35.22 -20.25
CA ASP A 189 5.77 -33.83 -20.53
C ASP A 189 6.14 -32.85 -19.40
N VAL A 190 5.97 -33.26 -18.13
CA VAL A 190 6.36 -32.43 -16.97
C VAL A 190 7.87 -32.22 -16.99
N ILE A 191 8.64 -33.30 -17.19
CA ILE A 191 10.10 -33.23 -17.24
C ILE A 191 10.56 -32.35 -18.39
N LYS A 192 9.99 -32.50 -19.57
CA LYS A 192 10.30 -31.67 -20.73
C LYS A 192 10.02 -30.20 -20.46
N SER A 193 8.88 -29.87 -19.85
CA SER A 193 8.55 -28.49 -19.46
C SER A 193 9.58 -27.90 -18.49
N ILE A 194 10.10 -28.70 -17.57
CA ILE A 194 11.15 -28.28 -16.63
C ILE A 194 12.48 -28.05 -17.36
N GLU A 195 12.84 -28.92 -18.29
CA GLU A 195 14.04 -28.78 -19.13
C GLU A 195 13.98 -27.50 -19.96
N ASP A 196 12.86 -27.27 -20.63
CA ASP A 196 12.67 -26.16 -21.57
C ASP A 196 12.58 -24.79 -20.88
N TYR A 197 11.94 -24.72 -19.70
CA TYR A 197 11.51 -23.42 -19.15
C TYR A 197 12.11 -23.05 -17.79
N LEU A 198 12.49 -24.00 -16.94
CA LEU A 198 12.94 -23.65 -15.58
C LEU A 198 14.33 -22.97 -15.64
N PRO A 199 14.60 -21.92 -14.85
CA PRO A 199 15.87 -21.21 -14.92
C PRO A 199 17.04 -22.07 -14.43
N ASP A 200 18.21 -21.95 -15.07
CA ASP A 200 19.36 -22.83 -14.84
C ASP A 200 20.01 -22.63 -13.45
N ASN A 201 19.86 -21.43 -12.88
CA ASN A 201 20.34 -21.06 -11.54
C ASN A 201 19.42 -21.54 -10.41
N ILE A 202 18.41 -22.40 -10.67
CA ILE A 202 17.47 -22.83 -9.63
C ILE A 202 18.19 -23.49 -8.45
N ARG A 203 17.98 -22.93 -7.25
CA ARG A 203 18.48 -23.42 -5.96
C ARG A 203 17.57 -22.95 -4.83
N THR A 204 17.22 -23.83 -3.91
CA THR A 204 16.30 -23.52 -2.81
C THR A 204 16.98 -23.51 -1.45
N LYS A 205 16.25 -23.01 -0.43
CA LYS A 205 16.71 -22.91 0.96
C LYS A 205 17.25 -24.21 1.53
N GLU A 206 16.59 -25.32 1.22
CA GLU A 206 16.88 -26.64 1.78
C GLU A 206 18.11 -27.31 1.14
N LYS A 207 18.66 -26.70 0.06
CA LYS A 207 19.90 -27.12 -0.62
C LYS A 207 19.92 -28.61 -0.96
N LYS A 208 18.77 -29.17 -1.35
CA LYS A 208 18.64 -30.60 -1.74
C LYS A 208 19.23 -30.90 -3.11
N PHE A 209 19.47 -29.88 -3.91
CA PHE A 209 20.14 -29.93 -5.19
C PHE A 209 20.98 -28.66 -5.37
N SER A 210 22.00 -28.75 -6.21
CA SER A 210 23.01 -27.70 -6.40
C SER A 210 22.82 -26.86 -7.67
N ASN A 211 22.15 -27.41 -8.68
CA ASN A 211 21.86 -26.79 -9.97
C ASN A 211 20.71 -27.53 -10.67
N LYS A 212 20.30 -27.03 -11.85
CA LYS A 212 19.21 -27.63 -12.64
C LYS A 212 19.49 -29.08 -13.08
N ASP A 213 20.72 -29.46 -13.41
CA ASP A 213 21.04 -30.83 -13.81
C ASP A 213 20.89 -31.82 -12.65
N ASP A 214 21.36 -31.45 -11.47
CA ASP A 214 21.20 -32.20 -10.23
C ASP A 214 19.72 -32.31 -9.85
N TYR A 215 18.98 -31.21 -10.00
CA TYR A 215 17.53 -31.20 -9.83
C TYR A 215 16.83 -32.19 -10.78
N LEU A 216 17.13 -32.13 -12.09
CA LEU A 216 16.57 -33.03 -13.10
C LEU A 216 16.90 -34.50 -12.82
N LYS A 217 18.10 -34.82 -12.34
CA LYS A 217 18.46 -36.19 -11.93
C LYS A 217 17.57 -36.70 -10.81
N LEU A 218 17.31 -35.87 -9.79
CA LEU A 218 16.40 -36.23 -8.69
C LEU A 218 14.97 -36.42 -9.19
N LEU A 219 14.48 -35.55 -10.08
CA LEU A 219 13.14 -35.68 -10.67
C LEU A 219 13.00 -36.95 -11.52
N LYS A 220 14.05 -37.33 -12.26
CA LYS A 220 14.15 -38.55 -13.09
C LYS A 220 14.35 -39.84 -12.29
N GLY A 221 14.79 -39.73 -11.04
CA GLY A 221 15.01 -40.86 -10.12
C GLY A 221 14.08 -40.79 -8.91
N ASP A 222 14.66 -40.41 -7.77
CA ASP A 222 14.06 -40.51 -6.43
C ASP A 222 12.72 -39.78 -6.26
N LEU A 223 12.45 -38.76 -7.07
CA LEU A 223 11.24 -37.93 -6.99
C LEU A 223 10.18 -38.29 -8.05
N LYS A 224 10.44 -39.30 -8.89
CA LYS A 224 9.51 -39.72 -9.96
C LYS A 224 8.12 -40.06 -9.40
N SER A 225 8.08 -40.82 -8.30
CA SER A 225 6.82 -41.25 -7.68
C SER A 225 5.96 -40.08 -7.20
N GLN A 226 6.58 -39.00 -6.69
CA GLN A 226 5.89 -37.80 -6.22
C GLN A 226 5.29 -37.02 -7.40
N ILE A 227 6.02 -36.92 -8.52
CA ILE A 227 5.50 -36.31 -9.75
C ILE A 227 4.32 -37.11 -10.28
N GLU A 228 4.43 -38.43 -10.34
CA GLU A 228 3.35 -39.32 -10.80
C GLU A 228 2.11 -39.23 -9.90
N GLU A 229 2.26 -39.17 -8.57
CA GLU A 229 1.13 -39.01 -7.64
C GLU A 229 0.40 -37.67 -7.85
N ILE A 230 1.17 -36.59 -8.03
CA ILE A 230 0.60 -35.28 -8.34
C ILE A 230 -0.09 -35.31 -9.69
N LEU A 231 0.53 -35.86 -10.75
CA LEU A 231 -0.08 -36.01 -12.08
C LEU A 231 -1.39 -36.81 -12.05
N ILE A 232 -1.41 -37.93 -11.34
CA ILE A 232 -2.63 -38.75 -11.17
C ILE A 232 -3.74 -37.89 -10.53
N THR A 233 -3.39 -37.11 -9.51
CA THR A 233 -4.34 -36.21 -8.84
C THR A 233 -4.79 -35.09 -9.78
N THR A 234 -3.87 -34.45 -10.50
CA THR A 234 -4.13 -33.37 -11.45
C THR A 234 -5.04 -33.85 -12.58
N ARG A 235 -4.80 -35.05 -13.15
CA ARG A 235 -5.67 -35.66 -14.16
C ARG A 235 -7.09 -35.91 -13.62
N LYS A 236 -7.22 -36.36 -12.36
CA LYS A 236 -8.54 -36.55 -11.71
C LYS A 236 -9.30 -35.23 -11.57
N ILE A 237 -8.60 -34.12 -11.27
CA ILE A 237 -9.24 -32.81 -11.12
C ILE A 237 -9.41 -32.05 -12.44
N LYS A 238 -8.71 -32.41 -13.52
CA LYS A 238 -8.87 -31.78 -14.85
C LYS A 238 -10.32 -31.89 -15.34
N ASN A 239 -10.94 -33.04 -15.09
CA ASN A 239 -12.36 -33.29 -15.40
C ASN A 239 -13.31 -32.90 -14.26
N LYS A 240 -12.82 -32.24 -13.20
CA LYS A 240 -13.66 -31.81 -12.08
C LYS A 240 -14.63 -30.75 -12.57
N LYS A 241 -15.90 -31.10 -12.56
CA LYS A 241 -17.00 -30.22 -12.90
C LYS A 241 -17.40 -29.39 -11.68
N ILE A 242 -17.33 -28.07 -11.82
CA ILE A 242 -17.82 -27.09 -10.84
C ILE A 242 -19.20 -26.64 -11.29
N ASN A 243 -20.16 -26.74 -10.37
CA ASN A 243 -21.54 -26.34 -10.64
C ASN A 243 -21.65 -24.83 -10.86
N TYR A 244 -22.62 -24.44 -11.68
CA TYR A 244 -23.08 -23.07 -11.71
C TYR A 244 -24.60 -23.00 -11.53
N ASP A 245 -25.05 -21.96 -10.85
CA ASP A 245 -26.45 -21.65 -10.64
C ASP A 245 -26.81 -20.43 -11.49
N ILE A 246 -27.98 -20.51 -12.13
CA ILE A 246 -28.50 -19.44 -12.98
C ILE A 246 -29.45 -18.60 -12.13
N ILE A 247 -29.20 -17.30 -12.05
CA ILE A 247 -30.16 -16.33 -11.54
C ILE A 247 -31.14 -16.04 -12.67
N GLU A 248 -32.42 -16.35 -12.45
CA GLU A 248 -33.46 -16.12 -13.45
C GLU A 248 -33.65 -14.62 -13.72
N ASN A 249 -33.93 -14.30 -14.98
CA ASN A 249 -34.09 -12.90 -15.41
C ASN A 249 -35.23 -12.20 -14.69
N GLU A 250 -36.28 -12.92 -14.28
CA GLU A 250 -37.38 -12.37 -13.48
C GLU A 250 -36.89 -11.83 -12.13
N THR A 251 -36.02 -12.56 -11.44
CA THR A 251 -35.43 -12.14 -10.16
C THR A 251 -34.54 -10.91 -10.31
N LEU A 252 -33.74 -10.86 -11.39
CA LEU A 252 -32.92 -9.69 -11.70
C LEU A 252 -33.79 -8.47 -12.05
N ASN A 253 -34.83 -8.66 -12.85
CA ASN A 253 -35.77 -7.61 -13.23
C ASN A 253 -36.58 -7.08 -12.03
N GLU A 254 -36.92 -7.92 -11.05
CA GLU A 254 -37.57 -7.47 -9.81
C GLU A 254 -36.66 -6.59 -8.95
N GLU A 255 -35.37 -6.94 -8.84
CA GLU A 255 -34.38 -6.09 -8.16
C GLU A 255 -34.21 -4.74 -8.84
N GLU A 256 -34.10 -4.74 -10.17
CA GLU A 256 -33.99 -3.51 -10.96
C GLU A 256 -35.23 -2.64 -10.81
N LYS A 257 -36.43 -3.23 -10.84
CA LYS A 257 -37.70 -2.52 -10.64
C LYS A 257 -37.85 -1.94 -9.22
N GLN A 258 -37.32 -2.63 -8.21
CA GLN A 258 -37.40 -2.18 -6.81
C GLN A 258 -36.22 -1.29 -6.40
N ASP A 259 -35.27 -1.02 -7.29
CA ASP A 259 -33.99 -0.35 -7.00
C ASP A 259 -33.33 -0.90 -5.73
N ASN A 260 -33.37 -2.22 -5.54
CA ASN A 260 -32.88 -2.85 -4.33
C ASN A 260 -31.67 -3.73 -4.65
N PRO A 261 -30.45 -3.37 -4.24
CA PRO A 261 -29.23 -4.13 -4.57
C PRO A 261 -29.01 -5.31 -3.61
N THR A 262 -30.08 -5.82 -2.98
CA THR A 262 -29.97 -6.72 -1.82
C THR A 262 -29.42 -8.08 -2.21
N LEU A 263 -29.84 -8.64 -3.34
CA LEU A 263 -29.31 -9.87 -3.92
C LEU A 263 -27.83 -9.65 -4.23
N PHE A 264 -27.46 -8.59 -4.97
CA PHE A 264 -26.06 -8.35 -5.30
C PHE A 264 -25.18 -8.20 -4.05
N ILE A 265 -25.67 -7.53 -2.99
CA ILE A 265 -24.99 -7.46 -1.69
C ILE A 265 -24.88 -8.84 -1.01
N ARG A 266 -25.97 -9.62 -0.99
CA ARG A 266 -26.03 -10.94 -0.34
C ARG A 266 -25.22 -12.00 -1.07
N LEU A 267 -25.15 -11.93 -2.39
CA LEU A 267 -24.34 -12.84 -3.20
C LEU A 267 -22.85 -12.61 -2.92
N ASN A 268 -22.44 -11.35 -2.85
CA ASN A 268 -21.06 -10.98 -2.63
C ASN A 268 -20.62 -10.98 -1.15
N SER A 269 -21.52 -11.21 -0.19
CA SER A 269 -21.18 -11.21 1.24
C SER A 269 -20.53 -12.52 1.73
N SER A 270 -20.64 -13.61 0.96
CA SER A 270 -20.09 -14.92 1.33
C SER A 270 -18.59 -15.09 0.98
N GLY A 271 -17.99 -14.09 0.32
CA GLY A 271 -16.57 -14.01 -0.04
C GLY A 271 -15.89 -12.74 0.50
N THR A 272 -14.94 -12.16 -0.26
CA THR A 272 -14.44 -10.82 0.07
C THR A 272 -15.55 -9.82 -0.22
N ALA A 273 -16.26 -9.37 0.82
CA ALA A 273 -17.42 -8.50 0.68
C ALA A 273 -17.11 -7.27 -0.18
N LEU A 274 -18.01 -6.99 -1.14
CA LEU A 274 -17.98 -5.75 -1.89
C LEU A 274 -18.22 -4.57 -0.95
N THR A 275 -17.40 -3.54 -1.11
CA THR A 275 -17.59 -2.28 -0.40
C THR A 275 -18.76 -1.51 -1.02
N GLY A 276 -19.30 -0.53 -0.29
CA GLY A 276 -20.32 0.37 -0.84
C GLY A 276 -19.89 1.05 -2.15
N ASP A 277 -18.60 1.34 -2.32
CA ASP A 277 -18.07 1.98 -3.53
C ASP A 277 -18.03 1.01 -4.72
N ASP A 278 -17.73 -0.28 -4.48
CA ASP A 278 -17.78 -1.32 -5.52
C ASP A 278 -19.21 -1.47 -6.08
N LEU A 279 -20.21 -1.43 -5.18
CA LEU A 279 -21.63 -1.52 -5.53
C LEU A 279 -22.07 -0.28 -6.33
N ILE A 280 -21.69 0.92 -5.89
CA ILE A 280 -21.99 2.17 -6.59
C ILE A 280 -21.35 2.18 -7.98
N TYR A 281 -20.09 1.74 -8.10
CA TYR A 281 -19.42 1.63 -9.39
C TYR A 281 -20.14 0.66 -10.34
N SER A 282 -20.65 -0.45 -9.80
CA SER A 282 -21.43 -1.44 -10.54
C SER A 282 -22.70 -0.82 -11.14
N ILE A 283 -23.48 -0.10 -10.31
CA ILE A 283 -24.70 0.60 -10.75
C ILE A 283 -24.37 1.69 -11.77
N TYR A 284 -23.28 2.43 -11.58
CA TYR A 284 -22.86 3.45 -12.53
C TYR A 284 -22.54 2.84 -13.92
N LYS A 285 -21.78 1.74 -13.96
CA LYS A 285 -21.42 1.05 -15.21
C LYS A 285 -22.63 0.46 -15.93
N SER A 286 -23.67 -0.01 -15.22
CA SER A 286 -24.89 -0.51 -15.88
C SER A 286 -25.69 0.60 -16.55
N ILE A 287 -25.72 1.80 -15.94
CA ILE A 287 -26.41 2.97 -16.48
C ILE A 287 -25.62 3.61 -17.63
N PHE A 288 -24.28 3.56 -17.59
CA PHE A 288 -23.39 4.16 -18.57
C PHE A 288 -22.37 3.14 -19.11
N PRO A 289 -22.76 2.29 -20.09
CA PRO A 289 -21.89 1.25 -20.62
C PRO A 289 -20.58 1.79 -21.22
N ASP A 290 -20.64 2.95 -21.88
CA ASP A 290 -19.46 3.62 -22.48
C ASP A 290 -18.51 4.20 -21.43
N ALA A 291 -18.99 4.46 -20.21
CA ALA A 291 -18.18 5.01 -19.14
C ALA A 291 -17.16 4.01 -18.58
N LYS A 292 -17.30 2.71 -18.88
CA LYS A 292 -16.28 1.70 -18.60
C LYS A 292 -14.93 2.11 -19.20
N LYS A 293 -14.92 2.39 -20.50
CA LYS A 293 -13.70 2.80 -21.21
C LYS A 293 -13.17 4.10 -20.65
N LEU A 294 -14.03 5.08 -20.34
CA LEU A 294 -13.61 6.37 -19.80
C LEU A 294 -12.97 6.28 -18.41
N VAL A 295 -13.55 5.52 -17.48
CA VAL A 295 -12.98 5.35 -16.13
C VAL A 295 -11.69 4.53 -16.16
N GLU A 296 -11.60 3.56 -17.08
CA GLU A 296 -10.38 2.76 -17.30
C GLU A 296 -9.30 3.58 -18.04
N GLU A 297 -9.68 4.42 -19.02
CA GLU A 297 -8.81 5.35 -19.76
C GLU A 297 -8.37 6.58 -18.95
N ILE A 298 -9.09 6.90 -17.87
CA ILE A 298 -8.64 7.90 -16.91
C ILE A 298 -7.23 7.50 -16.40
N ASN A 299 -6.91 6.19 -16.37
CA ASN A 299 -5.56 5.61 -16.17
C ASN A 299 -4.72 6.40 -15.15
N LEU A 300 -5.34 6.75 -14.03
CA LEU A 300 -4.67 7.43 -12.95
C LEU A 300 -4.02 6.35 -12.11
N ASN A 301 -2.72 6.08 -12.34
CA ASN A 301 -1.89 5.13 -11.59
C ASN A 301 -1.79 5.43 -10.07
N PHE A 302 -2.62 6.34 -9.56
CA PHE A 302 -2.62 6.90 -8.21
C PHE A 302 -3.93 6.62 -7.44
N ILE A 303 -5.00 6.16 -8.09
CA ILE A 303 -6.31 5.99 -7.46
C ILE A 303 -7.11 4.83 -8.08
N GLN A 304 -7.82 4.07 -7.24
CA GLN A 304 -8.65 2.98 -7.73
C GLN A 304 -9.92 3.51 -8.43
N PRO A 305 -10.44 2.81 -9.47
CA PRO A 305 -11.67 3.20 -10.17
C PRO A 305 -12.88 3.49 -9.27
N VAL A 306 -13.04 2.69 -8.20
CA VAL A 306 -14.15 2.86 -7.25
C VAL A 306 -14.05 4.17 -6.46
N GLN A 307 -12.82 4.62 -6.15
CA GLN A 307 -12.59 5.89 -5.48
C GLN A 307 -12.81 7.07 -6.43
N ILE A 308 -12.49 6.92 -7.72
CA ILE A 308 -12.82 7.91 -8.77
C ILE A 308 -14.32 8.19 -8.81
N ILE A 309 -15.13 7.13 -8.84
CA ILE A 309 -16.60 7.25 -8.85
C ILE A 309 -17.11 7.87 -7.55
N SER A 310 -16.59 7.43 -6.40
CA SER A 310 -16.93 8.03 -5.12
C SER A 310 -16.66 9.55 -5.09
N LEU A 311 -15.51 10.01 -5.59
CA LEU A 311 -15.21 11.44 -5.70
C LEU A 311 -16.13 12.15 -6.71
N ALA A 312 -16.29 11.61 -7.92
CA ALA A 312 -17.10 12.23 -8.97
C ALA A 312 -18.57 12.39 -8.57
N THR A 313 -19.14 11.39 -7.89
CA THR A 313 -20.52 11.46 -7.36
C THR A 313 -20.68 12.54 -6.31
N ARG A 314 -19.70 12.68 -5.41
CA ARG A 314 -19.70 13.71 -4.37
C ARG A 314 -19.50 15.11 -4.93
N ILE A 315 -18.61 15.29 -5.90
CA ILE A 315 -18.45 16.56 -6.64
C ILE A 315 -19.78 16.94 -7.32
N THR A 316 -20.42 15.99 -7.99
CA THR A 316 -21.69 16.23 -8.69
C THR A 316 -22.79 16.66 -7.72
N ALA A 317 -22.94 15.93 -6.60
CA ALA A 317 -23.92 16.27 -5.56
C ALA A 317 -23.62 17.63 -4.93
N SER A 318 -22.38 17.90 -4.53
CA SER A 318 -21.99 19.18 -3.95
C SER A 318 -22.27 20.35 -4.89
N LYS A 319 -22.09 20.18 -6.21
CA LYS A 319 -22.40 21.22 -7.20
C LYS A 319 -23.90 21.49 -7.33
N LEU A 320 -24.72 20.45 -7.24
CA LEU A 320 -26.18 20.58 -7.26
C LEU A 320 -26.70 21.19 -5.97
N ASP A 321 -26.10 20.82 -4.85
CA ASP A 321 -26.48 21.25 -3.51
C ASP A 321 -25.72 22.55 -3.11
N LYS A 322 -25.45 23.45 -4.06
CA LYS A 322 -24.84 24.80 -3.86
C LYS A 322 -23.52 24.80 -3.04
N ASN A 323 -22.55 24.00 -3.47
CA ASN A 323 -21.23 23.86 -2.83
C ASN A 323 -21.29 23.32 -1.39
N THR A 324 -22.33 22.58 -1.00
CA THR A 324 -22.40 21.97 0.34
C THR A 324 -21.56 20.70 0.43
N PHE A 325 -21.12 20.38 1.64
CA PHE A 325 -20.33 19.17 1.90
C PHE A 325 -21.19 17.92 1.69
N THR A 326 -20.79 17.07 0.74
CA THR A 326 -21.44 15.79 0.51
C THR A 326 -20.62 14.67 1.16
N ARG A 327 -21.21 13.99 2.14
CA ARG A 327 -20.64 12.77 2.74
C ARG A 327 -20.55 11.65 1.69
N LYS A 328 -19.69 10.67 1.94
CA LYS A 328 -19.65 9.43 1.17
C LYS A 328 -21.07 8.82 1.07
N MET A 329 -21.52 8.55 -0.15
CA MET A 329 -22.89 8.08 -0.40
C MET A 329 -23.03 6.61 -0.01
N SER A 330 -24.18 6.26 0.58
CA SER A 330 -24.60 4.86 0.63
C SER A 330 -25.12 4.42 -0.75
N VAL A 331 -25.21 3.11 -0.98
CA VAL A 331 -25.77 2.57 -2.23
C VAL A 331 -27.20 3.07 -2.44
N ARG A 332 -28.02 3.10 -1.37
CA ARG A 332 -29.39 3.61 -1.41
C ARG A 332 -29.44 5.10 -1.74
N ASP A 333 -28.55 5.90 -1.16
CA ASP A 333 -28.48 7.33 -1.46
C ASP A 333 -28.09 7.58 -2.92
N PHE A 334 -27.15 6.80 -3.45
CA PHE A 334 -26.73 6.86 -4.84
C PHE A 334 -27.87 6.48 -5.78
N GLN A 335 -28.56 5.35 -5.55
CA GLN A 335 -29.72 4.93 -6.33
C GLN A 335 -30.83 5.98 -6.33
N ARG A 336 -31.11 6.61 -5.17
CA ARG A 336 -32.08 7.71 -5.11
C ARG A 336 -31.64 8.90 -5.98
N ARG A 337 -30.36 9.29 -5.91
CA ARG A 337 -29.84 10.45 -6.65
C ARG A 337 -29.70 10.19 -8.15
N ILE A 338 -29.35 8.97 -8.57
CA ILE A 338 -29.13 8.64 -9.99
C ILE A 338 -30.43 8.60 -10.82
N LYS A 339 -31.59 8.56 -10.15
CA LYS A 339 -32.92 8.74 -10.77
C LYS A 339 -33.21 10.19 -11.18
N ASP A 340 -32.55 11.16 -10.56
CA ASP A 340 -32.69 12.56 -10.95
C ASP A 340 -31.89 12.81 -12.24
N ASP A 341 -32.58 13.17 -13.32
CA ASP A 341 -31.97 13.35 -14.64
C ASP A 341 -30.86 14.41 -14.65
N ASN A 342 -30.96 15.44 -13.81
CA ASN A 342 -29.97 16.50 -13.70
C ASN A 342 -28.69 15.98 -13.01
N PHE A 343 -28.82 15.21 -11.92
CA PHE A 343 -27.69 14.51 -11.29
C PHE A 343 -27.05 13.51 -12.25
N LYS A 344 -27.87 12.66 -12.89
CA LYS A 344 -27.44 11.64 -13.84
C LYS A 344 -26.64 12.25 -15.01
N SER A 345 -27.19 13.28 -15.64
CA SER A 345 -26.55 13.98 -16.77
C SER A 345 -25.23 14.64 -16.35
N LYS A 346 -25.20 15.34 -15.21
CA LYS A 346 -23.98 16.01 -14.73
C LYS A 346 -22.87 15.03 -14.32
N LEU A 347 -23.23 13.93 -13.65
CA LEU A 347 -22.28 12.88 -13.31
C LEU A 347 -21.65 12.28 -14.56
N ASN A 348 -22.48 11.96 -15.56
CA ASN A 348 -21.99 11.41 -16.82
C ASN A 348 -21.06 12.38 -17.56
N ASN A 349 -21.41 13.67 -17.57
CA ASN A 349 -20.60 14.72 -18.20
C ASN A 349 -19.21 14.84 -17.54
N ILE A 350 -19.17 14.88 -16.21
CA ILE A 350 -17.90 14.95 -15.45
C ILE A 350 -16.99 13.77 -15.81
N LEU A 351 -17.53 12.56 -15.88
CA LEU A 351 -16.75 11.35 -16.15
C LEU A 351 -16.40 11.16 -17.63
N SER A 352 -17.24 11.63 -18.56
CA SER A 352 -17.07 11.38 -20.00
C SER A 352 -16.20 12.41 -20.73
N ASN A 353 -16.17 13.67 -20.28
CA ASN A 353 -15.56 14.75 -21.06
C ASN A 353 -14.06 14.96 -20.84
N LYS A 354 -13.32 13.99 -20.28
CA LYS A 354 -11.90 14.12 -19.83
C LYS A 354 -11.62 15.24 -18.83
N THR A 355 -12.54 16.17 -18.59
CA THR A 355 -12.43 17.27 -17.62
C THR A 355 -12.10 16.80 -16.20
N PHE A 356 -12.67 15.68 -15.76
CA PHE A 356 -12.32 15.10 -14.46
C PHE A 356 -10.89 14.54 -14.45
N LYS A 357 -10.44 13.92 -15.55
CA LYS A 357 -9.06 13.46 -15.71
C LYS A 357 -8.07 14.61 -15.60
N GLU A 358 -8.34 15.70 -16.31
CA GLU A 358 -7.51 16.92 -16.29
C GLU A 358 -7.49 17.57 -14.90
N LEU A 359 -8.64 17.65 -14.23
CA LEU A 359 -8.75 18.17 -12.88
C LEU A 359 -7.92 17.33 -11.90
N PHE A 360 -8.00 16.01 -12.01
CA PHE A 360 -7.24 15.11 -11.15
C PHE A 360 -5.75 15.19 -11.45
N GLN A 361 -5.35 15.19 -12.71
CA GLN A 361 -3.96 15.36 -13.11
C GLN A 361 -3.40 16.68 -12.58
N LYS A 362 -4.15 17.79 -12.73
CA LYS A 362 -3.79 19.10 -12.16
C LYS A 362 -3.58 19.02 -10.65
N ALA A 363 -4.45 18.30 -9.92
CA ALA A 363 -4.29 18.10 -8.48
C ALA A 363 -3.01 17.31 -8.15
N ILE A 364 -2.71 16.24 -8.88
CA ILE A 364 -1.47 15.46 -8.71
C ILE A 364 -0.23 16.28 -9.03
N ASP A 365 -0.25 17.04 -10.12
CA ASP A 365 0.86 17.89 -10.54
C ASP A 365 1.18 18.94 -9.46
N ILE A 366 0.15 19.58 -8.90
CA ILE A 366 0.30 20.51 -7.78
C ILE A 366 0.92 19.80 -6.56
N LEU A 367 0.37 18.65 -6.16
CA LEU A 367 0.87 17.88 -5.00
C LEU A 367 2.29 17.34 -5.19
N SER A 368 2.71 17.12 -6.44
CA SER A 368 4.06 16.63 -6.75
C SER A 368 5.15 17.68 -6.59
N CYS A 369 4.77 18.96 -6.63
CA CYS A 369 5.70 20.09 -6.73
C CYS A 369 6.71 19.96 -7.89
N LYS A 370 6.42 19.12 -8.89
CA LYS A 370 7.27 18.94 -10.05
C LYS A 370 7.38 20.24 -10.86
N ASN A 371 8.61 20.64 -11.16
CA ASN A 371 8.92 21.89 -11.87
C ASN A 371 8.32 23.14 -11.20
N ASN A 372 8.26 23.17 -9.87
CA ASN A 372 7.79 24.34 -9.12
C ASN A 372 8.99 25.08 -8.51
N ASP A 373 9.19 26.34 -8.87
CA ASP A 373 10.35 27.16 -8.45
C ASP A 373 10.44 27.39 -6.93
N GLN A 374 9.37 27.12 -6.18
CA GLN A 374 9.34 27.27 -4.72
C GLN A 374 9.83 26.02 -3.98
N PHE A 375 10.05 24.90 -4.67
CA PHE A 375 10.39 23.62 -4.05
C PHE A 375 11.54 22.92 -4.77
N ILE A 376 12.54 22.47 -4.02
CA ILE A 376 13.69 21.75 -4.57
C ILE A 376 13.39 20.24 -4.59
N GLY A 377 13.40 19.67 -5.79
CA GLY A 377 13.10 18.26 -6.05
C GLY A 377 11.61 18.02 -6.29
N GLU A 378 11.14 16.81 -6.01
CA GLU A 378 9.74 16.41 -6.19
C GLU A 378 9.24 15.66 -4.94
N ILE A 379 7.97 15.85 -4.60
CA ILE A 379 7.33 15.05 -3.56
C ILE A 379 7.22 13.59 -4.05
N PRO A 380 7.70 12.61 -3.27
CA PRO A 380 7.60 11.21 -3.63
C PRO A 380 6.17 10.78 -4.00
N PRO A 381 5.95 10.12 -5.14
CA PRO A 381 4.64 9.61 -5.54
C PRO A 381 3.95 8.78 -4.45
N ILE A 382 4.70 8.03 -3.63
CA ILE A 382 4.14 7.30 -2.49
C ILE A 382 3.46 8.20 -1.45
N LEU A 383 4.00 9.40 -1.18
CA LEU A 383 3.39 10.33 -0.23
C LEU A 383 2.07 10.89 -0.78
N ILE A 384 2.01 11.16 -2.08
CA ILE A 384 0.78 11.60 -2.77
C ILE A 384 -0.27 10.49 -2.75
N LYS A 385 0.10 9.24 -3.10
CA LYS A 385 -0.78 8.07 -3.03
C LYS A 385 -1.32 7.85 -1.62
N THR A 386 -0.44 7.94 -0.63
CA THR A 386 -0.82 7.81 0.80
C THR A 386 -1.77 8.93 1.21
N PHE A 387 -1.51 10.17 0.77
CA PHE A 387 -2.38 11.31 1.03
C PHE A 387 -3.79 11.09 0.48
N ILE A 388 -3.93 10.72 -0.80
CA ILE A 388 -5.22 10.48 -1.46
C ILE A 388 -5.97 9.33 -0.79
N LYS A 389 -5.27 8.23 -0.49
CA LYS A 389 -5.88 7.03 0.10
C LYS A 389 -6.37 7.28 1.53
N ARG A 390 -5.59 7.96 2.37
CA ARG A 390 -5.89 8.15 3.79
C ARG A 390 -6.69 9.41 4.10
N ASN A 391 -6.66 10.42 3.23
CA ASN A 391 -7.27 11.73 3.46
C ASN A 391 -8.26 12.08 2.35
N GLN A 392 -9.16 11.13 2.00
CA GLN A 392 -10.13 11.30 0.91
C GLN A 392 -10.97 12.57 1.05
N GLU A 393 -11.29 12.99 2.27
CA GLU A 393 -12.07 14.20 2.55
C GLU A 393 -11.28 15.49 2.24
N LEU A 394 -10.01 15.57 2.66
CA LEU A 394 -9.12 16.68 2.32
C LEU A 394 -8.85 16.73 0.81
N PHE A 395 -8.66 15.56 0.20
CA PHE A 395 -8.46 15.48 -1.24
C PHE A 395 -9.73 15.89 -2.01
N LEU A 396 -10.92 15.50 -1.54
CA LEU A 396 -12.19 15.97 -2.11
C LEU A 396 -12.33 17.50 -1.98
N PHE A 397 -11.99 18.08 -0.82
CA PHE A 397 -11.97 19.53 -0.63
C PHE A 397 -11.06 20.20 -1.68
N PHE A 398 -9.85 19.68 -1.84
CA PHE A 398 -8.88 20.22 -2.78
C PHE A 398 -9.34 20.16 -4.25
N ILE A 399 -9.76 18.99 -4.73
CA ILE A 399 -10.21 18.84 -6.13
C ILE A 399 -11.49 19.64 -6.40
N TYR A 400 -12.40 19.73 -5.43
CA TYR A 400 -13.61 20.53 -5.59
C TYR A 400 -13.32 22.02 -5.59
N TRP A 401 -12.39 22.48 -4.73
CA TRP A 401 -11.93 23.86 -4.75
C TRP A 401 -11.31 24.21 -6.11
N LEU A 402 -10.47 23.33 -6.67
CA LEU A 402 -9.92 23.50 -8.02
C LEU A 402 -11.02 23.51 -9.10
N HIS A 403 -12.08 22.69 -8.93
CA HIS A 403 -13.20 22.64 -9.86
C HIS A 403 -13.96 23.97 -9.94
N ILE A 404 -14.30 24.55 -8.79
CA ILE A 404 -15.07 25.80 -8.74
C ILE A 404 -14.21 27.04 -9.01
N ASN A 405 -12.89 26.95 -8.85
CA ASN A 405 -11.91 28.01 -9.14
C ASN A 405 -11.09 27.73 -10.42
N LYS A 406 -11.65 26.99 -11.38
CA LYS A 406 -10.92 26.55 -12.59
C LYS A 406 -10.34 27.69 -13.44
N GLU A 407 -10.96 28.87 -13.39
CA GLU A 407 -10.53 30.07 -14.13
C GLU A 407 -9.48 30.90 -13.35
N LYS A 408 -9.20 30.57 -12.08
CA LYS A 408 -8.18 31.27 -11.29
C LYS A 408 -6.81 30.84 -11.80
N ASP A 409 -6.01 31.82 -12.19
CA ASP A 409 -4.60 31.58 -12.50
C ASP A 409 -3.86 31.22 -11.21
N LEU A 410 -3.07 30.14 -11.27
CA LEU A 410 -2.35 29.61 -10.12
C LEU A 410 -0.86 29.79 -10.37
N THR A 411 -0.28 30.78 -9.68
CA THR A 411 1.18 30.93 -9.64
C THR A 411 1.83 29.75 -8.93
N ASP A 412 3.12 29.53 -9.16
CA ASP A 412 3.84 28.45 -8.49
C ASP A 412 3.90 28.63 -6.97
N GLU A 413 3.87 29.88 -6.50
CA GLU A 413 3.71 30.20 -5.08
C GLU A 413 2.38 29.72 -4.50
N ILE A 414 1.26 29.97 -5.19
CA ILE A 414 -0.06 29.51 -4.73
C ILE A 414 -0.14 27.98 -4.78
N LYS A 415 0.33 27.35 -5.86
CA LYS A 415 0.37 25.88 -5.98
C LYS A 415 1.20 25.27 -4.85
N PHE A 416 2.35 25.86 -4.53
CA PHE A 416 3.19 25.42 -3.43
C PHE A 416 2.48 25.58 -2.07
N LYS A 417 1.82 26.71 -1.82
CA LYS A 417 1.03 26.93 -0.60
C LYS A 417 -0.11 25.91 -0.44
N MET A 418 -0.77 25.52 -1.54
CA MET A 418 -1.76 24.44 -1.53
C MET A 418 -1.17 23.14 -1.03
N THR A 419 -0.04 22.72 -1.62
CA THR A 419 0.64 21.48 -1.26
C THR A 419 1.10 21.50 0.19
N SER A 420 1.76 22.57 0.63
CA SER A 420 2.23 22.70 2.02
C SER A 420 1.10 22.60 3.04
N LYS A 421 -0.03 23.31 2.84
CA LYS A 421 -1.18 23.25 3.76
C LYS A 421 -1.83 21.87 3.79
N LEU A 422 -1.99 21.21 2.64
CA LEU A 422 -2.61 19.88 2.57
C LEU A 422 -1.77 18.82 3.27
N PHE A 423 -0.45 18.82 3.06
CA PHE A 423 0.46 17.92 3.77
C PHE A 423 0.51 18.23 5.27
N LEU A 424 0.46 19.51 5.65
CA LEU A 424 0.37 19.89 7.05
C LEU A 424 -0.90 19.36 7.71
N PHE A 425 -2.05 19.51 7.06
CA PHE A 425 -3.31 18.97 7.56
C PHE A 425 -3.27 17.45 7.67
N SER A 426 -2.68 16.76 6.70
CA SER A 426 -2.56 15.31 6.75
C SER A 426 -1.60 14.84 7.85
N TRP A 427 -0.40 15.41 7.92
CA TRP A 427 0.66 14.94 8.81
C TRP A 427 0.41 15.31 10.26
N PHE A 428 -0.27 16.44 10.53
CA PHE A 428 -0.60 16.89 11.89
C PHE A 428 -2.06 16.64 12.26
N ASN A 429 -2.66 15.61 11.65
CA ASN A 429 -3.96 15.03 12.02
C ASN A 429 -5.11 16.04 12.09
N PHE A 430 -5.29 16.85 11.03
CA PHE A 430 -6.42 17.77 10.92
C PHE A 430 -7.74 17.07 11.24
N LYS A 431 -8.59 17.72 12.03
CA LYS A 431 -9.92 17.22 12.40
C LYS A 431 -11.01 18.13 11.85
N ASN A 432 -12.09 17.51 11.38
CA ASN A 432 -13.34 18.14 10.96
C ASN A 432 -13.28 18.80 9.57
N GLU A 433 -13.08 17.95 8.57
CA GLU A 433 -13.06 18.28 7.14
C GLU A 433 -14.42 18.80 6.65
N LYS A 434 -15.51 18.40 7.31
CA LYS A 434 -16.83 18.97 7.07
C LYS A 434 -16.84 20.46 7.40
N LEU A 435 -16.33 20.84 8.56
CA LEU A 435 -16.28 22.25 8.96
C LEU A 435 -15.34 23.06 8.06
N LEU A 436 -14.19 22.48 7.70
CA LEU A 436 -13.29 23.05 6.69
C LEU A 436 -14.04 23.39 5.41
N TRP A 437 -14.81 22.43 4.90
CA TRP A 437 -15.63 22.64 3.72
C TRP A 437 -16.64 23.76 3.92
N GLU A 438 -17.47 23.67 4.96
CA GLU A 438 -18.57 24.61 5.22
C GLU A 438 -18.09 26.05 5.36
N GLU A 439 -16.94 26.28 6.01
CA GLU A 439 -16.44 27.64 6.26
C GLU A 439 -15.48 28.15 5.19
N LYS A 440 -14.75 27.27 4.47
CA LYS A 440 -13.64 27.71 3.59
C LYS A 440 -13.77 27.31 2.12
N ILE A 441 -14.73 26.46 1.70
CA ILE A 441 -14.77 25.99 0.29
C ILE A 441 -14.98 27.12 -0.72
N ASN A 442 -15.78 28.13 -0.37
CA ASN A 442 -16.08 29.26 -1.24
C ASN A 442 -15.04 30.40 -1.13
N ASN A 443 -14.04 30.25 -0.26
CA ASN A 443 -13.00 31.25 -0.09
C ASN A 443 -11.90 31.06 -1.13
N THR A 444 -11.80 32.02 -2.06
CA THR A 444 -10.83 32.02 -3.16
C THR A 444 -9.39 32.24 -2.69
N ASP A 445 -9.20 32.81 -1.50
CA ASP A 445 -7.88 33.19 -0.98
C ASP A 445 -7.48 32.31 0.21
N PHE A 446 -8.25 31.26 0.48
CA PHE A 446 -8.03 30.29 1.54
C PHE A 446 -6.58 29.78 1.61
N TRP A 447 -5.92 29.55 0.47
CA TRP A 447 -4.55 29.02 0.43
C TRP A 447 -3.50 30.04 0.89
N GLU A 448 -3.82 31.32 0.91
CA GLU A 448 -2.95 32.42 1.36
C GLU A 448 -3.20 32.81 2.81
N GLU A 449 -4.34 32.41 3.39
CA GLU A 449 -4.66 32.70 4.80
C GLU A 449 -3.67 32.04 5.77
N PRO A 450 -3.43 32.61 6.95
CA PRO A 450 -2.73 31.90 8.01
C PRO A 450 -3.56 30.70 8.51
N ILE A 451 -2.91 29.73 9.14
CA ILE A 451 -3.55 28.56 9.74
C ILE A 451 -3.83 28.73 11.24
N ASN A 452 -3.54 29.90 11.84
CA ASN A 452 -3.73 30.18 13.26
C ASN A 452 -5.12 29.76 13.78
N GLU A 453 -6.18 30.15 13.06
CA GLU A 453 -7.56 29.79 13.42
C GLU A 453 -7.82 28.28 13.36
N MET A 454 -7.11 27.60 12.45
CA MET A 454 -7.24 26.17 12.18
C MET A 454 -6.39 25.30 13.11
N MET A 455 -5.43 25.88 13.82
CA MET A 455 -4.73 25.18 14.90
C MET A 455 -5.69 25.07 16.08
N ARG A 456 -6.06 23.86 16.51
CA ARG A 456 -7.04 23.65 17.61
C ARG A 456 -8.29 24.52 17.44
N TRP A 457 -8.89 24.43 16.26
CA TRP A 457 -10.05 25.21 15.82
C TRP A 457 -11.27 24.92 16.69
N LYS A 458 -11.98 25.98 17.11
CA LYS A 458 -13.09 25.90 18.08
C LYS A 458 -12.72 25.12 19.36
N ASN A 459 -11.43 25.14 19.74
CA ASN A 459 -10.82 24.40 20.86
C ASN A 459 -10.91 22.86 20.78
N GLU A 460 -11.43 22.28 19.71
CA GLU A 460 -11.69 20.85 19.60
C GLU A 460 -11.14 20.23 18.30
N TYR A 461 -11.19 20.97 17.19
CA TYR A 461 -10.92 20.50 15.83
C TYR A 461 -9.61 21.05 15.26
N GLY A 462 -9.37 20.83 13.96
CA GLY A 462 -8.22 21.40 13.25
C GLY A 462 -6.92 20.63 13.45
N ILE A 463 -5.78 21.27 13.18
CA ILE A 463 -4.44 20.68 13.40
C ILE A 463 -3.95 20.88 14.84
N GLN A 464 -2.95 20.10 15.23
CA GLN A 464 -2.20 20.34 16.46
C GLN A 464 -1.48 21.69 16.42
N LEU A 465 -1.28 22.30 17.60
CA LEU A 465 -0.48 23.51 17.72
C LEU A 465 0.98 23.13 17.44
N LEU A 466 1.61 23.81 16.49
CA LEU A 466 2.98 23.51 16.08
C LEU A 466 3.97 24.38 16.85
N LEU A 467 5.22 23.91 16.98
CA LEU A 467 6.30 24.66 17.60
C LEU A 467 7.42 24.94 16.59
N PRO A 468 8.10 26.10 16.67
CA PRO A 468 9.33 26.33 15.95
C PRO A 468 10.38 25.26 16.32
N PRO A 469 11.10 24.67 15.35
CA PRO A 469 12.09 23.62 15.62
C PRO A 469 13.19 24.05 16.62
N ASP A 470 13.63 25.30 16.58
CA ASP A 470 14.64 25.82 17.51
C ASP A 470 14.16 25.82 18.96
N MET A 471 12.88 26.11 19.20
CA MET A 471 12.30 26.09 20.54
C MET A 471 12.24 24.66 21.10
N LEU A 472 11.88 23.68 20.26
CA LEU A 472 11.96 22.26 20.64
C LEU A 472 13.41 21.84 20.93
N ARG A 473 14.36 22.34 20.14
CA ARG A 473 15.79 22.06 20.31
C ARG A 473 16.32 22.63 21.62
N GLU A 474 15.95 23.86 21.96
CA GLU A 474 16.26 24.47 23.25
C GLU A 474 15.64 23.68 24.41
N TYR A 475 14.38 23.26 24.27
CA TYR A 475 13.65 22.51 25.29
C TYR A 475 14.36 21.20 25.66
N TYR A 476 14.69 20.36 24.68
CA TYR A 476 15.34 19.07 24.90
C TYR A 476 16.83 19.16 25.25
N LYS A 477 17.46 20.33 25.09
CA LYS A 477 18.86 20.57 25.49
C LYS A 477 19.01 20.77 27.01
N GLN A 478 17.91 21.05 27.72
CA GLN A 478 17.94 21.30 29.15
C GLN A 478 18.27 20.02 29.94
N GLU A 479 19.26 20.08 30.82
CA GLU A 479 19.75 18.92 31.58
C GLU A 479 18.65 18.26 32.42
N HIS A 480 17.78 19.06 33.05
CA HIS A 480 16.67 18.54 33.85
C HIS A 480 15.66 17.74 33.01
N ILE A 481 15.47 18.05 31.73
CA ILE A 481 14.60 17.29 30.81
C ILE A 481 15.24 15.92 30.51
N VAL A 482 16.53 15.89 30.20
CA VAL A 482 17.26 14.64 30.00
C VAL A 482 17.19 13.76 31.25
N ASN A 483 17.33 14.37 32.43
CA ASN A 483 17.25 13.66 33.71
C ASN A 483 15.88 13.04 33.98
N LYS A 484 14.77 13.65 33.54
CA LYS A 484 13.44 13.03 33.63
C LYS A 484 13.36 11.69 32.89
N PHE A 485 13.97 11.59 31.71
CA PHE A 485 14.02 10.33 30.98
C PHE A 485 14.97 9.31 31.63
N LYS A 486 16.14 9.76 32.09
CA LYS A 486 17.09 8.90 32.82
C LYS A 486 16.48 8.26 34.05
N LEU A 487 15.79 9.07 34.86
CA LEU A 487 15.22 8.71 36.15
C LEU A 487 13.80 8.13 36.03
N GLN A 488 13.27 8.00 34.81
CA GLN A 488 11.94 7.43 34.53
C GLN A 488 10.79 8.20 35.20
N ASP A 489 10.92 9.53 35.27
CA ASP A 489 9.91 10.44 35.82
C ASP A 489 8.57 10.25 35.11
N GLU A 490 7.47 10.18 35.87
CA GLU A 490 6.13 9.89 35.33
C GLU A 490 5.64 10.96 34.33
N HIS A 491 6.12 12.19 34.45
CA HIS A 491 5.77 13.34 33.62
C HIS A 491 6.79 13.65 32.51
N ARG A 492 7.76 12.75 32.25
CA ARG A 492 8.84 12.95 31.25
C ARG A 492 8.38 13.29 29.83
N TRP A 493 7.15 12.93 29.46
CA TRP A 493 6.58 13.20 28.12
C TRP A 493 5.81 14.52 28.02
N GLY A 494 5.50 15.13 29.15
CA GLY A 494 4.76 16.38 29.22
C GLY A 494 5.66 17.60 29.09
N LEU A 495 5.03 18.75 28.93
CA LEU A 495 5.67 20.04 29.04
C LEU A 495 6.10 20.26 30.50
N ASP A 496 7.41 20.37 30.72
CA ASP A 496 7.95 20.95 31.95
C ASP A 496 7.68 22.45 31.92
N LEU A 497 7.13 22.99 33.00
CA LEU A 497 6.74 24.39 33.08
C LEU A 497 7.91 25.32 33.35
N ASN A 498 9.09 24.81 33.71
CA ASN A 498 10.26 25.61 34.02
C ASN A 498 11.15 25.83 32.78
N GLY A 499 11.95 26.89 32.81
CA GLY A 499 12.95 27.16 31.79
C GLY A 499 12.32 27.44 30.42
N VAL A 500 12.66 26.64 29.40
CA VAL A 500 12.08 26.81 28.05
C VAL A 500 10.57 26.54 28.01
N GLY A 501 10.04 25.83 29.02
CA GLY A 501 8.61 25.60 29.18
C GLY A 501 7.76 26.88 29.21
N GLU A 502 8.23 27.89 29.93
CA GLU A 502 7.57 29.19 30.06
C GLU A 502 7.44 29.86 28.69
N LYS A 503 8.54 29.87 27.92
CA LYS A 503 8.57 30.43 26.55
C LYS A 503 7.64 29.69 25.59
N ILE A 504 7.49 28.38 25.75
CA ILE A 504 6.55 27.58 24.94
C ILE A 504 5.11 27.99 25.25
N ILE A 505 4.79 28.24 26.52
CA ILE A 505 3.46 28.69 26.93
C ILE A 505 3.18 30.10 26.39
N GLU A 506 4.12 31.02 26.53
CA GLU A 506 4.03 32.37 25.98
C GLU A 506 3.76 32.32 24.47
N TYR A 507 4.55 31.52 23.74
CA TYR A 507 4.34 31.32 22.31
C TYR A 507 2.93 30.77 21.99
N TYR A 508 2.43 29.79 22.75
CA TYR A 508 1.08 29.28 22.54
C TYR A 508 0.01 30.34 22.81
N GLN A 509 0.21 31.20 23.79
CA GLN A 509 -0.72 32.29 24.13
C GLN A 509 -0.73 33.36 23.04
N GLU A 510 0.43 33.70 22.46
CA GLU A 510 0.56 34.58 21.29
C GLU A 510 -0.25 34.02 20.11
N ILE A 511 0.02 32.77 19.71
CA ILE A 511 -0.67 32.13 18.57
C ILE A 511 -2.18 32.02 18.79
N LYS A 512 -2.62 31.80 20.02
CA LYS A 512 -4.03 31.63 20.37
C LYS A 512 -4.76 32.93 20.70
N ILE A 513 -4.04 34.02 20.89
CA ILE A 513 -4.57 35.33 21.32
C ILE A 513 -5.47 35.15 22.56
N LYS A 514 -5.00 34.34 23.53
CA LYS A 514 -5.67 34.12 24.82
C LYS A 514 -4.73 33.47 25.83
N GLU A 515 -5.02 33.66 27.10
CA GLU A 515 -4.40 32.88 28.17
C GLU A 515 -4.75 31.40 28.04
N LEU A 516 -3.78 30.55 28.37
CA LEU A 516 -3.91 29.10 28.32
C LEU A 516 -3.53 28.53 29.68
N GLU A 517 -4.40 27.67 30.22
CA GLU A 517 -4.09 26.91 31.42
C GLU A 517 -2.96 25.91 31.16
N ASN A 518 -2.12 25.69 32.16
CA ASN A 518 -0.93 24.83 32.05
C ASN A 518 -1.25 23.42 31.54
N HIS A 519 -2.39 22.85 31.97
CA HIS A 519 -2.81 21.52 31.54
C HIS A 519 -3.13 21.46 30.04
N ILE A 520 -3.66 22.55 29.46
CA ILE A 520 -3.95 22.68 28.03
C ILE A 520 -2.66 22.83 27.23
N SER A 521 -1.72 23.66 27.69
CA SER A 521 -0.40 23.82 27.07
C SER A 521 0.38 22.50 27.07
N ASN A 522 0.30 21.74 28.16
CA ASN A 522 0.86 20.39 28.24
C ASN A 522 0.20 19.42 27.25
N GLU A 523 -1.14 19.45 27.11
CA GLU A 523 -1.86 18.65 26.12
C GLU A 523 -1.38 18.96 24.69
N TYR A 524 -1.21 20.24 24.35
CA TYR A 524 -0.72 20.67 23.03
C TYR A 524 0.69 20.17 22.75
N PHE A 525 1.59 20.38 23.72
CA PHE A 525 2.97 19.92 23.61
C PHE A 525 3.06 18.41 23.42
N TRP A 526 2.46 17.63 24.32
CA TRP A 526 2.52 16.17 24.24
C TRP A 526 1.90 15.63 22.95
N LYS A 527 0.79 16.21 22.47
CA LYS A 527 0.18 15.81 21.19
C LYS A 527 1.11 16.03 20.01
N LEU A 528 1.81 17.16 19.95
CA LEU A 528 2.82 17.45 18.92
C LEU A 528 3.98 16.45 19.00
N ILE A 529 4.56 16.27 20.19
CA ILE A 529 5.68 15.34 20.39
C ILE A 529 5.29 13.90 20.00
N ASN A 530 4.10 13.44 20.38
CA ASN A 530 3.61 12.11 20.03
C ASN A 530 3.39 11.94 18.51
N ASN A 531 2.95 13.00 17.81
CA ASN A 531 2.88 12.98 16.36
C ASN A 531 4.28 12.87 15.74
N LEU A 532 5.20 13.76 16.13
CA LEU A 532 6.58 13.74 15.65
C LEU A 532 7.26 12.40 15.93
N HIS A 533 7.03 11.80 17.11
CA HIS A 533 7.62 10.52 17.51
C HIS A 533 7.33 9.38 16.53
N SER A 534 6.12 9.34 15.95
CA SER A 534 5.61 8.19 15.20
C SER A 534 5.35 8.45 13.71
N ASN A 535 5.43 9.69 13.25
CA ASN A 535 5.05 10.07 11.89
C ASN A 535 6.14 9.75 10.84
N ARG A 536 6.16 8.50 10.40
CA ARG A 536 7.09 7.99 9.38
C ARG A 536 7.00 8.67 8.00
N GLN A 537 5.93 9.42 7.71
CA GLN A 537 5.81 10.16 6.43
C GLN A 537 6.80 11.32 6.36
N LEU A 538 7.14 11.94 7.50
CA LEU A 538 8.16 12.99 7.55
C LEU A 538 9.52 12.45 7.13
N LEU A 539 9.82 11.20 7.52
CA LEU A 539 11.07 10.53 7.15
C LEU A 539 11.14 10.23 5.63
N LEU A 540 10.03 9.80 5.02
CA LEU A 540 9.97 9.64 3.54
C LEU A 540 10.18 10.97 2.82
N PHE A 541 9.67 12.07 3.38
CA PHE A 541 9.84 13.39 2.77
C PHE A 541 11.29 13.88 2.82
N VAL A 542 12.00 13.68 3.94
CA VAL A 542 13.39 14.14 4.06
C VAL A 542 14.38 13.21 3.34
N GLN A 543 14.05 11.93 3.16
CA GLN A 543 14.81 10.96 2.35
C GLN A 543 14.29 10.87 0.90
N ARG A 544 13.55 11.86 0.41
CA ARG A 544 12.86 11.79 -0.90
C ARG A 544 13.77 11.58 -2.10
N GLU A 545 14.97 12.15 -2.09
CA GLU A 545 15.94 11.98 -3.20
C GLU A 545 16.32 10.50 -3.36
N TYR A 546 16.65 9.86 -2.24
CA TYR A 546 16.90 8.42 -2.18
C TYR A 546 15.68 7.61 -2.63
N ILE A 547 14.48 7.94 -2.13
CA ILE A 547 13.25 7.19 -2.46
C ILE A 547 12.88 7.31 -3.94
N ASN A 548 13.00 8.51 -4.52
CA ASN A 548 12.65 8.75 -5.91
C ASN A 548 13.66 8.08 -6.86
N THR A 549 14.92 7.98 -6.44
CA THR A 549 16.00 7.35 -7.23
C THR A 549 15.96 5.83 -7.15
N GLU A 550 15.86 5.26 -5.94
CA GLU A 550 15.93 3.80 -5.74
C GLU A 550 14.61 3.08 -6.06
N PHE A 551 13.47 3.75 -5.91
CA PHE A 551 12.15 3.12 -6.03
C PHE A 551 11.30 3.73 -7.15
N THR A 552 11.92 4.20 -8.23
CA THR A 552 11.24 4.82 -9.38
C THR A 552 10.13 3.92 -9.94
N ASP A 553 10.39 2.61 -10.09
CA ASP A 553 9.40 1.67 -10.64
C ASP A 553 8.21 1.44 -9.70
N PHE A 554 8.48 1.35 -8.39
CA PHE A 554 7.44 1.22 -7.38
C PHE A 554 6.53 2.46 -7.32
N ASN A 555 7.14 3.64 -7.46
CA ASN A 555 6.40 4.90 -7.56
C ASN A 555 5.42 4.90 -8.75
N ASN A 556 5.68 4.11 -9.79
CA ASN A 556 4.84 3.98 -10.99
C ASN A 556 3.77 2.87 -10.92
N LEU A 557 3.70 2.07 -9.85
CA LEU A 557 2.73 0.95 -9.74
C LEU A 557 1.28 1.44 -9.49
N GLU A 558 0.32 0.87 -10.21
CA GLU A 558 -1.11 1.22 -10.16
C GLU A 558 -1.80 0.79 -8.84
N ASP A 559 -1.50 -0.42 -8.36
CA ASP A 559 -2.13 -1.01 -7.18
C ASP A 559 -1.16 -1.10 -6.01
N LEU A 560 -1.38 -0.25 -5.00
CA LEU A 560 -0.85 -0.45 -3.66
C LEU A 560 -1.99 -0.90 -2.75
N GLU A 561 -2.59 -2.05 -3.06
CA GLU A 561 -3.37 -2.79 -2.07
C GLU A 561 -2.48 -3.54 -1.06
N ASP A 562 -1.19 -3.68 -1.35
CA ASP A 562 -0.28 -4.40 -0.47
C ASP A 562 0.43 -3.44 0.49
N THR A 563 0.47 -3.83 1.76
CA THR A 563 1.27 -3.19 2.83
C THR A 563 2.79 -3.33 2.62
N ASP A 564 3.21 -3.63 1.39
CA ASP A 564 4.49 -4.20 1.06
C ASP A 564 5.28 -3.21 0.20
N THR A 565 5.83 -2.22 0.89
CA THR A 565 6.78 -1.27 0.33
C THR A 565 8.14 -1.95 0.05
N PRO A 566 8.89 -1.50 -0.97
CA PRO A 566 10.18 -2.09 -1.33
C PRO A 566 11.34 -1.68 -0.42
N TRP A 567 11.06 -0.96 0.66
CA TRP A 567 11.98 -0.60 1.72
C TRP A 567 11.53 -1.15 3.07
N ASP A 568 12.49 -1.31 3.97
CA ASP A 568 12.28 -1.58 5.38
C ASP A 568 12.42 -0.27 6.20
N TRP A 569 11.81 -0.26 7.38
CA TRP A 569 12.04 0.76 8.40
C TRP A 569 13.12 0.24 9.35
N ASP A 570 14.38 0.54 9.05
CA ASP A 570 15.52 0.09 9.84
C ASP A 570 15.77 1.00 11.05
N HIS A 571 16.24 0.42 12.15
CA HIS A 571 16.66 1.15 13.34
C HIS A 571 18.18 1.41 13.29
N ILE A 572 18.60 2.67 13.45
CA ILE A 572 20.01 3.05 13.53
C ILE A 572 20.65 2.43 14.78
N TYR A 573 20.01 2.57 15.94
CA TYR A 573 20.27 1.77 17.14
C TYR A 573 19.41 0.49 17.07
N PRO A 574 20.00 -0.71 16.92
CA PRO A 574 19.22 -1.91 16.62
C PRO A 574 18.24 -2.31 17.74
N ASP A 575 17.01 -2.72 17.39
CA ASP A 575 16.02 -3.22 18.36
C ASP A 575 16.54 -4.41 19.18
N SER A 576 17.32 -5.29 18.53
CA SER A 576 17.96 -6.45 19.17
C SER A 576 18.97 -6.10 20.28
N TRP A 577 19.42 -4.85 20.36
CA TRP A 577 20.36 -4.38 21.37
C TRP A 577 19.67 -4.03 22.70
N HIS A 578 18.34 -3.91 22.73
CA HIS A 578 17.59 -3.76 23.98
C HIS A 578 16.54 -4.85 24.20
N ASN A 579 16.02 -5.47 23.14
CA ASN A 579 14.97 -6.46 23.23
C ASN A 579 15.50 -7.77 23.81
N GLY A 580 14.85 -8.30 24.84
CA GLY A 580 15.29 -9.49 25.57
C GLY A 580 16.61 -9.31 26.37
N LYS A 581 17.09 -8.08 26.58
CA LYS A 581 18.30 -7.78 27.36
C LYS A 581 17.94 -7.31 28.78
N HIS A 582 18.78 -7.68 29.75
CA HIS A 582 18.71 -7.22 31.14
C HIS A 582 19.50 -5.92 31.35
N ASN A 583 19.17 -5.14 32.38
CA ASN A 583 19.86 -3.89 32.76
C ASN A 583 19.90 -2.83 31.63
N ILE A 584 18.74 -2.66 30.97
CA ILE A 584 18.53 -1.64 29.94
C ILE A 584 17.52 -0.61 30.45
N ASN A 585 17.90 0.67 30.38
CA ASN A 585 17.08 1.78 30.83
C ASN A 585 15.76 1.80 30.05
N LYS A 586 14.64 2.02 30.75
CA LYS A 586 13.31 2.10 30.13
C LYS A 586 13.23 3.17 29.03
N GLY A 587 13.92 4.29 29.20
CA GLY A 587 14.03 5.37 28.22
C GLY A 587 14.62 4.91 26.87
N ILE A 588 15.52 3.91 26.87
CA ILE A 588 16.04 3.34 25.61
C ILE A 588 14.90 2.66 24.86
N LYS A 589 14.13 1.79 25.53
CA LYS A 589 12.99 1.07 24.91
C LYS A 589 11.92 2.04 24.39
N GLU A 590 11.67 3.10 25.15
CA GLU A 590 10.67 4.14 24.84
C GLU A 590 11.03 5.01 23.63
N TRP A 591 12.32 5.35 23.46
CA TRP A 591 12.81 6.16 22.34
C TRP A 591 13.28 5.32 21.15
N ASN A 592 13.51 4.02 21.30
CA ASN A 592 13.99 3.18 20.21
C ASN A 592 13.04 3.18 19.01
N ASN A 593 11.72 3.24 19.26
CA ASN A 593 10.68 3.26 18.24
C ASN A 593 10.28 4.69 17.81
N ASN A 594 11.20 5.64 17.87
CA ASN A 594 11.01 7.02 17.42
C ASN A 594 11.50 7.22 15.97
N ILE A 595 10.90 8.13 15.20
CA ILE A 595 11.36 8.47 13.83
C ILE A 595 12.84 8.87 13.77
N GLY A 596 13.37 9.47 14.85
CA GLY A 596 14.78 9.84 14.98
C GLY A 596 15.72 8.65 15.01
N ASN A 597 15.24 7.44 15.32
CA ASN A 597 16.00 6.20 15.20
C ASN A 597 15.71 5.43 13.91
N TYR A 598 14.63 5.75 13.20
CA TYR A 598 14.29 5.08 11.94
C TYR A 598 15.01 5.69 10.74
N ARG A 599 15.36 4.85 9.77
CA ARG A 599 15.73 5.26 8.42
C ARG A 599 15.04 4.35 7.39
N VAL A 600 14.72 4.92 6.24
CA VAL A 600 14.21 4.20 5.08
C VAL A 600 15.40 3.64 4.35
N LEU A 601 15.41 2.32 4.16
CA LEU A 601 16.45 1.63 3.39
C LEU A 601 15.81 0.58 2.49
N SER A 602 16.35 0.44 1.28
CA SER A 602 16.03 -0.69 0.41
C SER A 602 16.27 -1.98 1.17
N LEU A 603 15.45 -2.98 0.86
CA LEU A 603 15.59 -4.30 1.48
C LEU A 603 17.02 -4.84 1.33
N GLU A 604 17.73 -4.47 0.25
CA GLU A 604 19.11 -4.85 0.01
C GLU A 604 20.10 -4.13 0.93
N GLN A 605 20.03 -2.80 1.02
CA GLN A 605 20.96 -2.01 1.83
C GLN A 605 20.82 -2.36 3.31
N ASN A 606 19.58 -2.45 3.81
CA ASN A 606 19.30 -2.86 5.19
C ASN A 606 19.93 -4.23 5.51
N ARG A 607 19.99 -5.14 4.53
CA ARG A 607 20.58 -6.48 4.69
C ARG A 607 22.10 -6.48 4.64
N SER A 608 22.72 -5.55 3.91
CA SER A 608 24.18 -5.39 3.91
C SER A 608 24.69 -4.89 5.27
N GLU A 609 23.86 -4.13 6.00
CA GLU A 609 24.15 -3.61 7.33
C GLU A 609 23.70 -4.63 8.41
N ASN A 610 24.57 -5.58 8.74
CA ASN A 610 24.33 -6.57 9.80
C ASN A 610 23.94 -5.90 11.14
N ASN A 611 22.98 -6.47 11.89
CA ASN A 611 22.53 -6.02 13.24
C ASN A 611 23.62 -5.99 14.32
N ASN A 612 24.80 -6.52 14.00
CA ASN A 612 25.99 -6.44 14.86
C ASN A 612 26.73 -5.10 14.75
N LEU A 613 26.49 -4.32 13.69
CA LEU A 613 27.13 -3.01 13.52
C LEU A 613 26.49 -2.00 14.47
N SER A 614 27.35 -1.31 15.20
CA SER A 614 26.97 -0.17 16.03
C SER A 614 26.51 1.03 15.19
N PRO A 615 25.74 1.97 15.75
CA PRO A 615 25.42 3.22 15.07
C PRO A 615 26.66 3.96 14.52
N ALA A 616 27.77 3.94 15.25
CA ALA A 616 29.02 4.55 14.81
C ALA A 616 29.59 3.89 13.54
N GLU A 617 29.51 2.56 13.45
CA GLU A 617 29.96 1.81 12.27
C GLU A 617 28.98 1.95 11.10
N ARG A 618 27.67 1.90 11.35
CA ARG A 618 26.62 2.05 10.33
C ARG A 618 26.68 3.40 9.61
N LEU A 619 27.12 4.44 10.32
CA LEU A 619 27.14 5.81 9.84
C LEU A 619 28.56 6.30 9.55
N ASN A 620 29.53 5.40 9.35
CA ASN A 620 30.94 5.75 9.18
C ASN A 620 31.28 6.46 7.85
N SER A 621 30.37 6.43 6.87
CA SER A 621 30.56 7.02 5.55
C SER A 621 29.60 8.19 5.29
N ASN A 622 30.04 9.18 4.52
CA ASN A 622 29.20 10.31 4.14
C ASN A 622 27.96 9.84 3.34
N SER A 623 28.12 8.86 2.45
CA SER A 623 27.01 8.32 1.65
C SER A 623 25.91 7.70 2.53
N THR A 624 26.28 6.92 3.55
CA THR A 624 25.31 6.35 4.51
C THR A 624 24.62 7.43 5.35
N GLN A 625 25.36 8.47 5.73
CA GLN A 625 24.81 9.61 6.48
C GLN A 625 23.81 10.40 5.64
N GLU A 626 24.15 10.74 4.40
CA GLU A 626 23.28 11.43 3.46
C GLU A 626 22.01 10.62 3.19
N THR A 627 22.16 9.35 2.84
CA THR A 627 21.05 8.44 2.57
C THR A 627 20.11 8.34 3.77
N SER A 628 20.67 8.25 4.98
CA SER A 628 19.90 8.10 6.23
C SER A 628 19.44 9.42 6.84
N PHE A 629 19.63 10.55 6.16
CA PHE A 629 19.33 11.89 6.67
C PHE A 629 19.96 12.16 8.06
N ILE A 630 21.27 11.96 8.17
CA ILE A 630 22.07 12.28 9.36
C ILE A 630 22.73 13.64 9.17
N GLN A 631 22.65 14.50 10.18
CA GLN A 631 23.28 15.82 10.18
C GLN A 631 24.52 15.82 11.10
N LYS A 632 25.33 16.87 11.01
CA LYS A 632 26.53 16.98 11.86
C LYS A 632 26.20 17.05 13.36
N ASN A 633 25.06 17.65 13.71
CA ASN A 633 24.67 17.90 15.09
C ASN A 633 24.13 16.66 15.83
N ASP A 634 23.55 15.68 15.14
CA ASP A 634 23.16 14.37 15.68
C ASP A 634 24.24 13.30 15.48
N TYR A 635 25.01 13.34 14.38
CA TYR A 635 26.11 12.40 14.13
C TYR A 635 27.15 12.38 15.27
N LYS A 636 27.44 13.52 15.89
CA LYS A 636 28.38 13.62 17.02
C LYS A 636 27.98 12.77 18.24
N TYR A 637 26.72 12.34 18.33
CA TYR A 637 26.22 11.42 19.35
C TYR A 637 26.14 9.99 18.81
N TRP A 638 25.67 9.80 17.56
CA TRP A 638 25.65 8.48 16.92
C TRP A 638 27.04 7.83 16.86
N SER A 639 28.07 8.61 16.49
CA SER A 639 29.48 8.19 16.43
C SER A 639 30.08 7.76 17.78
N LYS A 640 29.41 8.05 18.90
CA LYS A 640 29.84 7.63 20.24
C LYS A 640 29.19 6.33 20.72
N ILE A 641 28.24 5.79 19.97
CA ILE A 641 27.54 4.55 20.32
C ILE A 641 28.18 3.40 19.55
N ASN A 642 29.08 2.68 20.23
CA ASN A 642 29.81 1.52 19.69
C ASN A 642 29.34 0.18 20.28
N GLU A 643 28.53 0.22 21.35
CA GLU A 643 28.11 -0.96 22.11
C GLU A 643 26.70 -0.79 22.70
N ILE A 644 26.15 -1.88 23.24
CA ILE A 644 24.85 -1.89 23.92
C ILE A 644 24.91 -0.94 25.13
N ILE A 645 23.95 -0.01 25.19
CA ILE A 645 23.91 1.00 26.25
C ILE A 645 23.27 0.41 27.52
N LYS A 646 24.00 0.49 28.63
CA LYS A 646 23.54 0.10 29.98
C LYS A 646 22.85 1.26 30.70
N ASP A 647 22.23 0.96 31.84
CA ASP A 647 21.28 1.84 32.56
C ASP A 647 21.74 3.30 32.79
N ASP A 648 23.05 3.55 32.94
CA ASP A 648 23.66 4.83 33.30
C ASP A 648 24.13 5.70 32.11
N LYS A 649 24.06 5.21 30.86
CA LYS A 649 24.70 5.84 29.68
C LYS A 649 23.74 6.28 28.56
N ILE A 650 22.47 6.54 28.86
CA ILE A 650 21.43 6.88 27.86
C ILE A 650 21.68 8.19 27.09
N ASP A 651 22.55 9.09 27.58
CA ASP A 651 22.75 10.44 27.03
C ASP A 651 22.97 10.49 25.52
N ASN A 652 23.89 9.68 24.99
CA ASN A 652 24.18 9.68 23.56
C ASN A 652 22.98 9.18 22.75
N HIS A 653 22.29 8.14 23.20
CA HIS A 653 21.09 7.62 22.53
C HIS A 653 19.94 8.63 22.53
N PHE A 654 19.66 9.23 23.69
CA PHE A 654 18.62 10.24 23.82
C PHE A 654 18.90 11.45 22.93
N ASN A 655 20.12 12.01 23.00
CA ASN A 655 20.49 13.18 22.21
C ASN A 655 20.51 12.86 20.71
N ALA A 656 21.04 11.71 20.30
CA ALA A 656 21.09 11.33 18.88
C ALA A 656 19.68 11.25 18.28
N ILE A 657 18.75 10.59 18.97
CA ILE A 657 17.37 10.40 18.49
C ILE A 657 16.57 11.70 18.53
N THR A 658 16.60 12.43 19.65
CA THR A 658 15.80 13.67 19.79
C THR A 658 16.28 14.76 18.85
N ILE A 659 17.59 14.95 18.70
CA ILE A 659 18.14 15.94 17.77
C ILE A 659 17.81 15.55 16.33
N ARG A 660 17.92 14.26 15.96
CA ARG A 660 17.55 13.82 14.62
C ARG A 660 16.06 13.96 14.34
N MET A 661 15.19 13.62 15.29
CA MET A 661 13.75 13.85 15.17
C MET A 661 13.45 15.33 14.90
N ILE A 662 14.11 16.25 15.62
CA ILE A 662 13.95 17.69 15.42
C ILE A 662 14.55 18.11 14.07
N ASN A 663 15.68 17.55 13.62
CA ASN A 663 16.24 17.84 12.29
C ASN A 663 15.28 17.41 11.16
N ILE A 664 14.62 16.25 11.30
CA ILE A 664 13.61 15.78 10.34
C ILE A 664 12.45 16.77 10.29
N TYR A 665 11.93 17.15 11.46
CA TYR A 665 10.84 18.13 11.56
C TYR A 665 11.25 19.51 11.03
N GLU A 666 12.48 19.96 11.31
CA GLU A 666 13.01 21.23 10.84
C GLU A 666 13.14 21.28 9.32
N LYS A 667 13.60 20.20 8.69
CA LYS A 667 13.65 20.10 7.23
C LYS A 667 12.27 20.25 6.62
N VAL A 668 11.26 19.58 7.19
CA VAL A 668 9.85 19.75 6.79
C VAL A 668 9.37 21.18 7.02
N TRP A 669 9.67 21.76 8.17
CA TRP A 669 9.30 23.13 8.54
C TRP A 669 9.82 24.17 7.55
N ASN A 670 11.11 24.05 7.20
CA ASN A 670 11.78 24.98 6.31
C ASN A 670 11.35 24.78 4.86
N GLU A 671 11.32 23.54 4.37
CA GLU A 671 11.02 23.27 2.95
C GLU A 671 9.55 23.39 2.59
N LEU A 672 8.62 23.22 3.54
CA LEU A 672 7.20 23.55 3.34
C LEU A 672 6.85 24.98 3.76
N LYS A 673 7.86 25.79 4.17
CA LYS A 673 7.72 27.16 4.66
C LYS A 673 6.61 27.32 5.70
N ILE A 674 6.57 26.43 6.70
CA ILE A 674 5.48 26.39 7.70
C ILE A 674 5.33 27.73 8.44
N HIS A 675 6.44 28.43 8.65
CA HIS A 675 6.45 29.75 9.30
C HIS A 675 5.59 30.80 8.57
N ASP A 676 5.46 30.74 7.25
CA ASP A 676 4.65 31.69 6.46
C ASP A 676 3.14 31.57 6.77
N PHE A 677 2.70 30.43 7.30
CA PHE A 677 1.30 30.20 7.64
C PHE A 677 0.96 30.58 9.08
N ILE A 678 1.96 30.91 9.92
CA ILE A 678 1.76 31.15 11.35
C ILE A 678 2.07 32.61 11.66
N LYS A 679 1.03 33.39 11.94
CA LYS A 679 1.18 34.75 12.45
C LYS A 679 1.41 34.72 13.96
N ARG A 680 2.37 35.50 14.44
CA ARG A 680 2.53 35.75 15.88
C ARG A 680 1.73 36.97 16.29
#